data_AF-A0A7C1VW57-F1
#
_entry.id   AF-A0A7C1VW57-F1
#
_cell.length_a   1.000
_cell.length_b   1.000
_cell.length_c   1.000
_cell.angle_alpha   90.00
_cell.angle_beta   90.00
_cell.angle_gamma   90.00
#
_symmetry.space_group_name_H-M   'P 1'
#
loop_
_entity.id
_entity.type
_entity.pdbx_description
1 polymer ?
#
loop_
_entity_poly.entity_id
_entity_poly.type
_entity_poly.pdbx_seq_one_letter_code
_entity_poly.pdbx_strand_id
1 'polypeptide(L)'
;MLIEVNKLRSPDSFTGQVVYWFGIVVALVHIYFNTVGTVSELYTSALHFGMFGLLAAFIYPFVPTAIKSSSSVALKKKARVILTIDIVIGLLAAVCAVYLIFAEVALYERGQTFIVSDWIFSLLAVLLAVELTRRTTGWIIPILIIISITYVVWWGRYVEGIFHFPGLSLETQLYRSYFSSDGMFGPIARISSTYVFMFILFGAFLQKSGAGDFIIQLARCLVGKLIGGPGLVAVFGSALMGSISGSAVANTVSTGTITIPLMKRTGFSPRFAAGIEAAASTGGQLMPPVMGAGAFIMSSYTQISYLDIITVAFLPAVLYFLSVVFFVRIEARRLNLIETSSEAQPRFATVMRERGHLLIPLVVLIGLLIYGFTPTYAAGIAILSVIGASWLSPRKMGVRDILDALAMGARQMTTMAVLLVGVGIIVNVVSTTGIGNMFSLMISDWAQGSLLITILLVALASLVLGMGLPVTAAYIVLGTLSAPALFNLIAGEHLINAIAAGQVPDMAKAVFLLVAPEQIAALGNPMSYAQAAALLDKLPPDMLNLVREQVLSPAVLTTALLSAHMIVFWLSQDSNVTPPVCLTAFAAATIAKSPPMRTGLTAWKVAKGLYIVPLLFAYTPFLSNDWLTVLSIFFFGTAGIYALVGALQGYLEGSVFWYWRIVLIGIGVLLLWPQLDLLFRLGGLVVLAVVFVTTRQSATR
;
A
#
# COMPACT_ATOMS: atom_id res chain seq x y z
N MET A 1 -19.67 -7.98 -8.35
CA MET A 1 -19.26 -7.07 -9.43
C MET A 1 -18.31 -7.85 -10.34
N LEU A 2 -18.80 -8.26 -11.51
CA LEU A 2 -18.15 -9.17 -12.48
C LEU A 2 -17.20 -8.40 -13.40
N ILE A 3 -15.98 -8.14 -12.94
CA ILE A 3 -14.95 -7.47 -13.75
C ILE A 3 -13.68 -8.30 -13.49
N GLU A 4 -13.08 -9.01 -14.45
CA GLU A 4 -12.08 -8.41 -15.35
C GLU A 4 -11.63 -9.29 -16.52
N VAL A 5 -12.18 -10.50 -16.73
CA VAL A 5 -11.61 -11.40 -17.77
C VAL A 5 -11.99 -10.99 -19.21
N ASN A 6 -12.95 -10.08 -19.42
CA ASN A 6 -13.46 -9.71 -20.76
C ASN A 6 -13.15 -8.26 -21.19
N LYS A 7 -12.24 -7.55 -20.52
CA LYS A 7 -11.91 -6.15 -20.87
C LYS A 7 -10.64 -5.98 -21.71
N LEU A 8 -9.73 -6.95 -21.71
CA LEU A 8 -8.43 -6.78 -22.34
C LEU A 8 -8.44 -7.26 -23.80
N ARG A 9 -7.72 -6.57 -24.68
CA ARG A 9 -7.46 -7.08 -26.04
C ARG A 9 -6.54 -8.29 -26.00
N SER A 10 -6.72 -9.22 -26.93
CA SER A 10 -5.91 -10.45 -27.00
C SER A 10 -4.43 -10.11 -27.24
N PRO A 11 -3.49 -10.72 -26.50
CA PRO A 11 -2.05 -10.58 -26.73
C PRO A 11 -1.62 -10.97 -28.15
N ASP A 12 -2.31 -11.91 -28.78
CA ASP A 12 -1.95 -12.45 -30.10
C ASP A 12 -2.46 -11.58 -31.27
N SER A 13 -3.17 -10.48 -30.96
CA SER A 13 -3.66 -9.55 -31.97
C SER A 13 -2.58 -8.56 -32.42
N PHE A 14 -2.78 -7.89 -33.56
CA PHE A 14 -1.95 -6.75 -33.98
C PHE A 14 -1.77 -5.72 -32.85
N THR A 15 -2.84 -5.42 -32.11
CA THR A 15 -2.77 -4.51 -30.95
C THR A 15 -1.90 -5.06 -29.82
N GLY A 16 -1.90 -6.38 -29.61
CA GLY A 16 -1.02 -7.01 -28.62
C GLY A 16 0.46 -6.93 -29.02
N GLN A 17 0.78 -7.06 -30.30
CA GLN A 17 2.14 -6.86 -30.81
C GLN A 17 2.61 -5.40 -30.68
N VAL A 18 1.74 -4.44 -30.98
CA VAL A 18 2.03 -3.01 -30.76
C VAL A 18 2.30 -2.73 -29.28
N VAL A 19 1.45 -3.24 -28.38
CA VAL A 19 1.64 -3.11 -26.92
C VAL A 19 2.95 -3.73 -26.47
N TYR A 20 3.34 -4.88 -27.04
CA TYR A 20 4.59 -5.55 -26.72
C TYR A 20 5.81 -4.70 -27.08
N TRP A 21 5.92 -4.30 -28.36
CA TRP A 21 7.07 -3.53 -28.84
C TRP A 21 7.12 -2.13 -28.25
N PHE A 22 5.98 -1.45 -28.17
CA PHE A 22 5.93 -0.13 -27.55
C PHE A 22 6.22 -0.21 -26.05
N GLY A 23 5.73 -1.24 -25.35
CA GLY A 23 6.06 -1.49 -23.95
C GLY A 23 7.56 -1.64 -23.70
N ILE A 24 8.28 -2.30 -24.60
CA ILE A 24 9.75 -2.38 -24.55
C ILE A 24 10.38 -0.99 -24.65
N VAL A 25 9.95 -0.19 -25.63
CA VAL A 25 10.45 1.20 -25.80
C VAL A 25 10.18 2.03 -24.54
N VAL A 26 8.96 1.97 -24.01
CA VAL A 26 8.58 2.67 -22.78
C VAL A 26 9.49 2.26 -21.62
N ALA A 27 9.76 0.96 -21.47
CA ALA A 27 10.64 0.48 -20.40
C ALA A 27 12.09 0.97 -20.55
N LEU A 28 12.64 0.92 -21.76
CA LEU A 28 14.00 1.42 -22.04
C LEU A 28 14.12 2.93 -21.80
N VAL A 29 13.12 3.71 -22.22
CA VAL A 29 13.07 5.16 -22.00
C VAL A 29 13.05 5.48 -20.50
N HIS A 30 12.28 4.74 -19.71
CA HIS A 30 12.25 4.96 -18.26
C HIS A 30 13.51 4.48 -17.55
N ILE A 31 14.15 3.39 -18.01
CA ILE A 31 15.49 3.02 -17.51
C ILE A 31 16.45 4.19 -17.76
N TYR A 32 16.45 4.75 -18.97
CA TYR A 32 17.29 5.89 -19.31
C TYR A 32 17.02 7.09 -18.40
N PHE A 33 15.76 7.53 -18.26
CA PHE A 33 15.39 8.66 -17.40
C PHE A 33 15.80 8.49 -15.93
N ASN A 34 15.80 7.25 -15.43
CA ASN A 34 16.03 6.98 -14.01
C ASN A 34 17.47 6.58 -13.66
N THR A 35 18.36 6.49 -14.65
CA THR A 35 19.74 6.03 -14.43
C THR A 35 20.81 6.91 -15.08
N VAL A 36 20.61 7.37 -16.31
CA VAL A 36 21.66 8.09 -17.06
C VAL A 36 21.19 9.46 -17.53
N GLY A 37 19.91 9.59 -17.88
CA GLY A 37 19.35 10.81 -18.45
C GLY A 37 19.16 11.91 -17.40
N THR A 38 19.52 13.14 -17.77
CA THR A 38 19.23 14.36 -17.02
C THR A 38 18.13 15.14 -17.73
N VAL A 39 16.87 14.77 -17.50
CA VAL A 39 15.69 15.41 -18.11
C VAL A 39 14.89 16.11 -17.03
N SER A 40 14.23 17.22 -17.37
CA SER A 40 13.33 17.91 -16.44
C SER A 40 12.31 16.93 -15.88
N GLU A 41 12.16 17.00 -14.57
CA GLU A 41 11.23 16.25 -13.76
C GLU A 41 9.77 16.37 -14.25
N LEU A 42 9.38 17.56 -14.73
CA LEU A 42 8.07 17.81 -15.31
C LEU A 42 7.92 17.10 -16.68
N TYR A 43 8.95 17.16 -17.52
CA TYR A 43 8.95 16.53 -18.84
C TYR A 43 8.91 15.00 -18.73
N THR A 44 9.66 14.42 -17.79
CA THR A 44 9.61 12.99 -17.52
C THR A 44 8.20 12.55 -17.12
N SER A 45 7.53 13.29 -16.25
CA SER A 45 6.14 12.98 -15.84
C SER A 45 5.11 13.21 -16.96
N ALA A 46 5.29 14.23 -17.79
CA ALA A 46 4.46 14.44 -18.98
C ALA A 46 4.61 13.30 -20.00
N LEU A 47 5.85 12.93 -20.33
CA LEU A 47 6.16 11.81 -21.23
C LEU A 47 5.68 10.47 -20.65
N HIS A 48 5.79 10.28 -19.33
CA HIS A 48 5.22 9.13 -18.63
C HIS A 48 3.72 9.01 -18.90
N PHE A 49 2.96 10.11 -18.73
CA PHE A 49 1.53 10.12 -19.06
C PHE A 49 1.26 9.88 -20.55
N GLY A 50 2.01 10.51 -21.46
CA GLY A 50 1.82 10.32 -22.91
C GLY A 50 2.05 8.87 -23.34
N MET A 51 3.14 8.27 -22.88
CA MET A 51 3.50 6.88 -23.17
C MET A 51 2.50 5.89 -22.56
N PHE A 52 2.20 6.01 -21.27
CA PHE A 52 1.26 5.09 -20.62
C PHE A 52 -0.19 5.34 -21.01
N GLY A 53 -0.56 6.57 -21.40
CA GLY A 53 -1.86 6.87 -21.97
C GLY A 53 -2.08 6.19 -23.31
N LEU A 54 -1.05 6.17 -24.17
CA LEU A 54 -1.07 5.40 -25.42
C LEU A 54 -1.17 3.89 -25.15
N LEU A 55 -0.35 3.33 -24.24
CA LEU A 55 -0.45 1.93 -23.84
C LEU A 55 -1.83 1.58 -23.26
N ALA A 56 -2.38 2.44 -22.40
CA ALA A 56 -3.67 2.25 -21.76
C ALA A 56 -4.80 2.20 -22.80
N ALA A 57 -4.78 3.10 -23.78
CA ALA A 57 -5.77 3.09 -24.86
C ALA A 57 -5.69 1.80 -25.70
N PHE A 58 -4.49 1.25 -25.91
CA PHE A 58 -4.35 -0.02 -26.62
C PHE A 58 -4.77 -1.26 -25.81
N ILE A 59 -4.50 -1.26 -24.50
CA ILE A 59 -4.80 -2.39 -23.60
C ILE A 59 -6.28 -2.41 -23.20
N TYR A 60 -6.85 -1.24 -22.93
CA TYR A 60 -8.21 -1.05 -22.39
C TYR A 60 -9.11 -0.34 -23.42
N PRO A 61 -9.98 -1.09 -24.13
CA PRO A 61 -10.83 -0.54 -25.16
C PRO A 61 -11.90 0.40 -24.60
N PHE A 62 -12.28 1.41 -25.37
CA PHE A 62 -13.30 2.41 -24.97
C PHE A 62 -14.62 1.80 -24.49
N VAL A 63 -15.11 0.79 -25.22
CA VAL A 63 -16.31 0.02 -24.90
C VAL A 63 -15.95 -1.46 -24.80
N PRO A 64 -16.26 -2.14 -23.68
CA PRO A 64 -16.09 -3.59 -23.57
C PRO A 64 -17.00 -4.27 -24.59
N THR A 65 -16.45 -4.69 -25.71
CA THR A 65 -17.16 -5.58 -26.62
C THR A 65 -16.81 -6.99 -26.19
N ALA A 66 -17.80 -7.81 -25.88
CA ALA A 66 -17.60 -9.24 -25.71
C ALA A 66 -17.23 -9.83 -27.08
N ILE A 67 -15.99 -9.65 -27.51
CA ILE A 67 -15.46 -10.22 -28.75
C ILE A 67 -15.11 -11.68 -28.46
N LYS A 68 -16.12 -12.49 -28.14
CA LYS A 68 -16.01 -13.93 -28.36
C LYS A 68 -16.27 -14.17 -29.83
N SER A 69 -15.24 -14.69 -30.52
CA SER A 69 -15.28 -15.45 -31.76
C SER A 69 -16.66 -15.52 -32.43
N SER A 70 -17.09 -14.42 -33.05
CA SER A 70 -18.32 -14.37 -33.84
C SER A 70 -17.97 -13.80 -35.20
N SER A 71 -18.27 -14.57 -36.24
CA SER A 71 -17.97 -14.34 -37.66
C SER A 71 -18.75 -13.17 -38.28
N SER A 72 -19.58 -12.46 -37.50
CA SER A 72 -20.42 -11.37 -38.01
C SER A 72 -19.60 -10.15 -38.44
N VAL A 73 -19.77 -9.74 -39.70
CA VAL A 73 -19.10 -8.60 -40.34
C VAL A 73 -19.37 -7.28 -39.58
N ALA A 74 -20.57 -7.12 -39.00
CA ALA A 74 -20.94 -5.92 -38.25
C ALA A 74 -20.11 -5.76 -36.96
N LEU A 75 -19.80 -6.87 -36.27
CA LEU A 75 -18.95 -6.86 -35.07
C LEU A 75 -17.50 -6.50 -35.40
N LYS A 76 -16.97 -6.98 -36.55
CA LYS A 76 -15.62 -6.61 -37.02
C LYS A 76 -15.53 -5.11 -37.37
N LYS A 77 -16.56 -4.54 -38.01
CA LYS A 77 -16.62 -3.09 -38.31
C LYS A 77 -16.65 -2.27 -37.02
N LYS A 78 -17.48 -2.66 -36.05
CA LYS A 78 -17.56 -2.00 -34.73
C LYS A 78 -16.22 -2.07 -33.97
N ALA A 79 -15.54 -3.22 -33.99
CA ALA A 79 -14.23 -3.39 -33.36
C ALA A 79 -13.15 -2.49 -34.00
N ARG A 80 -13.15 -2.30 -35.33
CA ARG A 80 -12.23 -1.36 -35.99
C ARG A 80 -12.50 0.08 -35.60
N VAL A 81 -13.76 0.51 -35.54
CA VAL A 81 -14.11 1.88 -35.13
C VAL A 81 -13.64 2.14 -33.69
N ILE A 82 -13.87 1.19 -32.78
CA ILE A 82 -13.38 1.27 -31.39
C ILE A 82 -11.86 1.37 -31.38
N LEU A 83 -11.16 0.56 -32.17
CA LEU A 83 -9.71 0.62 -32.28
C LEU A 83 -9.21 1.97 -32.78
N THR A 84 -9.85 2.55 -33.81
CA THR A 84 -9.49 3.89 -34.30
C THR A 84 -9.66 4.96 -33.22
N ILE A 85 -10.78 4.92 -32.48
CA ILE A 85 -11.02 5.84 -31.34
C ILE A 85 -9.92 5.69 -30.30
N ASP A 86 -9.54 4.46 -29.97
CA ASP A 86 -8.51 4.18 -28.98
C ASP A 86 -7.12 4.66 -29.45
N ILE A 87 -6.79 4.48 -30.73
CA ILE A 87 -5.55 5.02 -31.32
C ILE A 87 -5.54 6.55 -31.21
N VAL A 88 -6.64 7.21 -31.58
CA VAL A 88 -6.74 8.67 -31.52
C VAL A 88 -6.57 9.17 -30.09
N ILE A 89 -7.26 8.55 -29.11
CA ILE A 89 -7.16 8.95 -27.70
C ILE A 89 -5.74 8.78 -27.16
N GLY A 90 -5.08 7.66 -27.48
CA GLY A 90 -3.70 7.45 -27.09
C GLY A 90 -2.73 8.45 -27.74
N LEU A 91 -2.90 8.75 -29.03
CA LEU A 91 -2.09 9.73 -29.74
C LEU A 91 -2.31 11.14 -29.19
N LEU A 92 -3.55 11.52 -28.87
CA LEU A 92 -3.85 12.81 -28.26
C LEU A 92 -3.16 12.95 -26.89
N ALA A 93 -3.09 11.88 -26.09
CA ALA A 93 -2.34 11.90 -24.82
C ALA A 93 -0.84 12.14 -25.04
N ALA A 94 -0.25 11.47 -26.04
CA ALA A 94 1.15 11.70 -26.43
C ALA A 94 1.38 13.13 -26.95
N VAL A 95 0.47 13.67 -27.77
CA VAL A 95 0.56 15.05 -28.26
C VAL A 95 0.45 16.05 -27.11
N CYS A 96 -0.43 15.82 -26.12
CA CYS A 96 -0.47 16.65 -24.92
C CYS A 96 0.87 16.61 -24.17
N ALA A 97 1.51 15.45 -24.02
CA ALA A 97 2.82 15.39 -23.37
C ALA A 97 3.88 16.21 -24.13
N VAL A 98 3.91 16.09 -25.46
CA VAL A 98 4.86 16.81 -26.33
C VAL A 98 4.58 18.31 -26.33
N TYR A 99 3.32 18.72 -26.39
CA TYR A 99 2.92 20.12 -26.38
C TYR A 99 3.43 20.85 -25.14
N LEU A 100 3.28 20.25 -23.95
CA LEU A 100 3.77 20.85 -22.71
C LEU A 100 5.26 21.19 -22.79
N ILE A 101 6.08 20.28 -23.30
CA ILE A 101 7.54 20.45 -23.39
C ILE A 101 7.91 21.65 -24.26
N PHE A 102 7.19 21.87 -25.36
CA PHE A 102 7.44 23.00 -26.25
C PHE A 102 6.78 24.31 -25.80
N ALA A 103 5.64 24.23 -25.11
CA ALA A 103 4.84 25.38 -24.73
C ALA A 103 5.26 26.00 -23.39
N GLU A 104 5.88 25.24 -22.49
CA GLU A 104 6.20 25.68 -21.12
C GLU A 104 6.99 27.00 -21.10
N VAL A 105 8.12 27.07 -21.81
CA VAL A 105 8.98 28.27 -21.81
C VAL A 105 8.22 29.48 -22.33
N ALA A 106 7.51 29.30 -23.45
CA ALA A 106 6.72 30.37 -24.06
C ALA A 106 5.58 30.83 -23.14
N LEU A 107 4.97 29.93 -22.36
CA LEU A 107 3.94 30.27 -21.38
C LEU A 107 4.50 31.12 -20.24
N TYR A 108 5.71 30.81 -19.75
CA TYR A 108 6.37 31.63 -18.73
C TYR A 108 6.75 33.01 -19.25
N GLU A 109 7.23 33.12 -20.49
CA GLU A 109 7.52 34.41 -21.14
C GLU A 109 6.27 35.29 -21.28
N ARG A 110 5.09 34.67 -21.43
CA ARG A 110 3.79 35.35 -21.43
C ARG A 110 3.25 35.69 -20.02
N GLY A 111 4.01 35.47 -18.96
CA GLY A 111 3.53 35.67 -17.59
C GLY A 111 2.40 34.71 -17.20
N GLN A 112 2.44 33.48 -17.71
CA GLN A 112 1.46 32.41 -17.44
C GLN A 112 0.05 32.65 -17.98
N THR A 113 -0.15 33.62 -18.88
CA THR A 113 -1.44 33.83 -19.55
C THR A 113 -1.63 32.86 -20.71
N PHE A 114 -2.80 32.22 -20.75
CA PHE A 114 -3.11 31.20 -21.74
C PHE A 114 -3.46 31.79 -23.10
N ILE A 115 -2.86 31.23 -24.15
CA ILE A 115 -3.36 31.35 -25.52
C ILE A 115 -4.35 30.21 -25.82
N VAL A 116 -5.03 30.28 -26.96
CA VAL A 116 -6.05 29.28 -27.37
C VAL A 116 -5.51 27.85 -27.35
N SER A 117 -4.24 27.64 -27.73
CA SER A 117 -3.64 26.30 -27.70
C SER A 117 -3.42 25.80 -26.27
N ASP A 118 -3.01 26.66 -25.32
CA ASP A 118 -2.82 26.28 -23.92
C ASP A 118 -4.15 25.81 -23.32
N TRP A 119 -5.24 26.53 -23.62
CA TRP A 119 -6.61 26.16 -23.23
C TRP A 119 -7.00 24.78 -23.76
N ILE A 120 -6.79 24.54 -25.05
CA ILE A 120 -7.17 23.28 -25.70
C ILE A 120 -6.39 22.11 -25.10
N PHE A 121 -5.06 22.21 -25.03
CA PHE A 121 -4.24 21.09 -24.59
C PHE A 121 -4.33 20.83 -23.08
N SER A 122 -4.47 21.88 -22.25
CA SER A 122 -4.66 21.69 -20.81
C SER A 122 -6.00 21.01 -20.50
N LEU A 123 -7.08 21.47 -21.14
CA LEU A 123 -8.40 20.86 -20.97
C LEU A 123 -8.42 19.42 -21.51
N LEU A 124 -7.83 19.21 -22.69
CA LEU A 124 -7.74 17.89 -23.31
C LEU A 124 -6.95 16.91 -22.43
N ALA A 125 -5.82 17.32 -21.87
CA ALA A 125 -5.02 16.48 -20.97
C ALA A 125 -5.83 16.02 -19.74
N VAL A 126 -6.56 16.94 -19.10
CA VAL A 126 -7.44 16.62 -17.96
C VAL A 126 -8.54 15.63 -18.38
N LEU A 127 -9.21 15.87 -19.51
CA LEU A 127 -10.26 14.98 -20.02
C LEU A 127 -9.72 13.58 -20.36
N LEU A 128 -8.53 13.51 -20.96
CA LEU A 128 -7.85 12.26 -21.25
C LEU A 128 -7.45 11.53 -19.98
N ALA A 129 -6.96 12.22 -18.95
CA ALA A 129 -6.65 11.61 -17.66
C ALA A 129 -7.90 11.02 -17.00
N VAL A 130 -9.03 11.75 -17.01
CA VAL A 130 -10.32 11.27 -16.51
C VAL A 130 -10.78 10.03 -17.29
N GLU A 131 -10.74 10.08 -18.62
CA GLU A 131 -11.21 8.98 -19.48
C GLU A 131 -10.32 7.73 -19.39
N LEU A 132 -9.00 7.88 -19.40
CA LEU A 132 -8.06 6.76 -19.28
C LEU A 132 -8.12 6.15 -17.87
N THR A 133 -8.31 6.96 -16.83
CA THR A 133 -8.54 6.46 -15.46
C THR A 133 -9.85 5.70 -15.38
N ARG A 134 -10.93 6.20 -16.01
CA ARG A 134 -12.22 5.50 -16.09
C ARG A 134 -12.10 4.12 -16.71
N ARG A 135 -11.33 3.99 -17.79
CA ARG A 135 -11.12 2.71 -18.49
C ARG A 135 -10.37 1.69 -17.65
N THR A 136 -9.39 2.15 -16.89
CA THR A 136 -8.47 1.30 -16.14
C THR A 136 -9.01 0.90 -14.78
N THR A 137 -9.62 1.83 -14.03
CA THR A 137 -10.05 1.60 -12.63
C THR A 137 -11.56 1.76 -12.40
N GLY A 138 -12.32 2.22 -13.39
CA GLY A 138 -13.77 2.48 -13.25
C GLY A 138 -14.09 3.91 -12.79
N TRP A 139 -15.32 4.13 -12.32
CA TRP A 139 -15.90 5.48 -12.21
C TRP A 139 -15.52 6.28 -10.96
N ILE A 140 -15.01 5.64 -9.91
CA ILE A 140 -14.83 6.29 -8.60
C ILE A 140 -13.83 7.45 -8.68
N ILE A 141 -12.63 7.23 -9.20
CA ILE A 141 -11.62 8.30 -9.37
C ILE A 141 -12.04 9.38 -10.37
N PRO A 142 -12.54 9.06 -11.58
CA PRO A 142 -13.07 10.06 -12.50
C PRO A 142 -14.09 11.00 -11.84
N ILE A 143 -15.03 10.44 -11.07
CA ILE A 143 -16.03 11.23 -10.35
C ILE A 143 -15.35 12.13 -9.31
N LEU A 144 -14.40 11.61 -8.53
CA LEU A 144 -13.64 12.41 -7.56
C LEU A 144 -12.84 13.54 -8.22
N ILE A 145 -12.21 13.30 -9.38
CA ILE A 145 -11.50 14.35 -10.15
C ILE A 145 -12.47 15.44 -10.57
N ILE A 146 -13.63 15.08 -11.14
CA ILE A 146 -14.64 16.05 -11.59
C ILE A 146 -15.18 16.86 -10.41
N ILE A 147 -15.50 16.20 -9.29
CA ILE A 147 -15.95 16.86 -8.06
C ILE A 147 -14.87 17.83 -7.56
N SER A 148 -13.59 17.41 -7.54
CA SER A 148 -12.47 18.23 -7.07
C SER A 148 -12.28 19.49 -7.91
N ILE A 149 -12.26 19.37 -9.26
CA ILE A 149 -12.10 20.53 -10.15
C ILE A 149 -13.30 21.46 -10.05
N THR A 150 -14.52 20.92 -10.09
CA THR A 150 -15.75 21.74 -10.04
C THR A 150 -15.90 22.44 -8.69
N TYR A 151 -15.42 21.84 -7.60
CA TYR A 151 -15.37 22.46 -6.28
C TYR A 151 -14.51 23.72 -6.30
N VAL A 152 -13.27 23.61 -6.78
CA VAL A 152 -12.32 24.73 -6.83
C VAL A 152 -12.77 25.83 -7.77
N VAL A 153 -13.34 25.48 -8.92
CA VAL A 153 -13.67 26.47 -9.96
C VAL A 153 -15.04 27.11 -9.72
N TRP A 154 -16.02 26.34 -9.27
CA TRP A 154 -17.41 26.77 -9.29
C TRP A 154 -18.08 26.81 -7.93
N TRP A 155 -18.33 25.65 -7.31
CA TRP A 155 -19.30 25.59 -6.21
C TRP A 155 -18.71 25.74 -4.81
N GLY A 156 -17.38 25.62 -4.64
CA GLY A 156 -16.70 25.83 -3.36
C GLY A 156 -16.93 27.22 -2.75
N ARG A 157 -17.17 28.23 -3.60
CA ARG A 157 -17.51 29.60 -3.16
C ARG A 157 -18.88 29.72 -2.50
N TYR A 158 -19.79 28.81 -2.84
CA TYR A 158 -21.15 28.77 -2.30
C TYR A 158 -21.28 27.84 -1.10
N VAL A 159 -20.23 27.09 -0.77
CA VAL A 159 -20.21 26.24 0.42
C VAL A 159 -19.97 27.13 1.63
N GLU A 160 -20.80 26.94 2.66
CA GLU A 160 -20.65 27.61 3.95
C GLU A 160 -19.84 26.76 4.93
N GLY A 161 -19.29 27.41 5.95
CA GLY A 161 -18.53 26.75 7.01
C GLY A 161 -17.13 26.33 6.58
N ILE A 162 -16.67 25.22 7.15
CA ILE A 162 -15.29 24.71 7.00
C ILE A 162 -14.96 24.48 5.52
N PHE A 163 -15.86 23.93 4.71
CA PHE A 163 -15.58 23.68 3.29
C PHE A 163 -15.67 24.92 2.37
N HIS A 164 -15.77 26.14 2.90
CA HIS A 164 -15.76 27.35 2.10
C HIS A 164 -14.41 27.54 1.39
N PHE A 165 -14.44 27.76 0.07
CA PHE A 165 -13.25 28.10 -0.70
C PHE A 165 -13.56 29.24 -1.69
N PRO A 166 -12.80 30.35 -1.68
CA PRO A 166 -13.11 31.54 -2.51
C PRO A 166 -13.25 31.24 -4.01
N GLY A 167 -12.59 30.19 -4.49
CA GLY A 167 -12.61 29.74 -5.88
C GLY A 167 -11.39 30.22 -6.67
N LEU A 168 -11.00 29.44 -7.67
CA LEU A 168 -9.98 29.84 -8.67
C LEU A 168 -10.61 29.98 -10.05
N SER A 169 -9.99 30.80 -10.91
CA SER A 169 -10.36 30.83 -12.32
C SER A 169 -10.06 29.47 -12.96
N LEU A 170 -10.80 29.13 -14.02
CA LEU A 170 -10.56 27.89 -14.75
C LEU A 170 -9.15 27.87 -15.37
N GLU A 171 -8.64 29.02 -15.81
CA GLU A 171 -7.29 29.17 -16.34
C GLU A 171 -6.24 28.81 -15.30
N THR A 172 -6.33 29.39 -14.10
CA THR A 172 -5.41 29.08 -12.99
C THR A 172 -5.50 27.62 -12.60
N GLN A 173 -6.71 27.04 -12.55
CA GLN A 173 -6.86 25.62 -12.24
C GLN A 173 -6.26 24.71 -13.32
N LEU A 174 -6.42 25.04 -14.60
CA LEU A 174 -5.83 24.29 -15.71
C LEU A 174 -4.31 24.42 -15.74
N TYR A 175 -3.77 25.62 -15.50
CA TYR A 175 -2.33 25.84 -15.31
C TYR A 175 -1.78 24.96 -14.18
N ARG A 176 -2.42 24.99 -13.00
CA ARG A 176 -2.04 24.17 -11.84
C ARG A 176 -2.17 22.67 -12.10
N SER A 177 -3.12 22.27 -12.94
CA SER A 177 -3.34 20.85 -13.26
C SER A 177 -2.34 20.33 -14.29
N TYR A 178 -1.95 21.13 -15.29
CA TYR A 178 -1.22 20.64 -16.46
C TYR A 178 0.22 21.18 -16.57
N PHE A 179 0.45 22.47 -16.36
CA PHE A 179 1.78 23.08 -16.49
C PHE A 179 2.58 23.14 -15.18
N SER A 180 1.90 23.13 -14.04
CA SER A 180 2.53 23.16 -12.73
C SER A 180 3.08 21.80 -12.31
N SER A 181 4.15 21.85 -11.50
CA SER A 181 4.76 20.70 -10.82
C SER A 181 3.95 20.15 -9.63
N ASP A 182 2.72 20.61 -9.39
CA ASP A 182 1.87 20.12 -8.30
C ASP A 182 0.60 19.38 -8.79
N GLY A 183 0.37 19.36 -10.10
CA GLY A 183 -0.84 18.83 -10.75
C GLY A 183 -0.74 17.38 -11.20
N MET A 184 -1.25 17.12 -12.41
CA MET A 184 -1.16 15.84 -13.11
C MET A 184 0.28 15.31 -13.16
N PHE A 185 1.24 16.20 -13.38
CA PHE A 185 2.66 15.86 -13.54
C PHE A 185 3.51 16.19 -12.32
N GLY A 186 2.87 16.34 -11.16
CA GLY A 186 3.54 16.67 -9.91
C GLY A 186 4.13 15.47 -9.16
N PRO A 187 4.28 15.53 -7.81
CA PRO A 187 5.01 14.53 -7.03
C PRO A 187 4.46 13.10 -7.22
N ILE A 188 3.14 12.96 -7.41
CA ILE A 188 2.51 11.64 -7.58
C ILE A 188 2.93 10.98 -8.89
N ALA A 189 2.92 11.73 -9.99
CA ALA A 189 3.41 11.26 -11.28
C ALA A 189 4.92 11.06 -11.27
N ARG A 190 5.68 11.87 -10.52
CA ARG A 190 7.12 11.69 -10.33
C ARG A 190 7.42 10.37 -9.63
N ILE A 191 6.75 10.07 -8.52
CA ILE A 191 6.91 8.80 -7.82
C ILE A 191 6.55 7.62 -8.73
N SER A 192 5.49 7.78 -9.53
CA SER A 192 5.07 6.81 -10.56
C SER A 192 6.17 6.54 -11.60
N SER A 193 6.70 7.59 -12.23
CA SER A 193 7.70 7.48 -13.31
C SER A 193 9.08 7.08 -12.84
N THR A 194 9.38 7.24 -11.55
CA THR A 194 10.69 6.95 -10.97
C THR A 194 10.69 5.63 -10.20
N TYR A 195 10.42 5.68 -8.90
CA TYR A 195 10.51 4.57 -7.98
C TYR A 195 9.57 3.43 -8.36
N VAL A 196 8.28 3.74 -8.55
CA VAL A 196 7.26 2.69 -8.76
C VAL A 196 7.53 1.92 -10.05
N PHE A 197 7.85 2.63 -11.13
CA PHE A 197 8.16 1.98 -12.40
C PHE A 197 9.40 1.08 -12.31
N MET A 198 10.52 1.57 -11.77
CA MET A 198 11.77 0.80 -11.73
C MET A 198 11.64 -0.48 -10.89
N PHE A 199 10.87 -0.44 -9.80
CA PHE A 199 10.64 -1.63 -8.97
C PHE A 199 9.63 -2.61 -9.56
N ILE A 200 8.58 -2.16 -10.24
CA ILE A 200 7.68 -3.04 -11.01
C ILE A 200 8.47 -3.73 -12.14
N LEU A 201 9.37 -2.98 -12.80
CA LEU A 201 10.22 -3.54 -13.83
C LEU A 201 11.18 -4.58 -13.27
N PHE A 202 11.86 -4.28 -12.15
CA PHE A 202 12.67 -5.26 -11.43
C PHE A 202 11.88 -6.53 -11.07
N GLY A 203 10.67 -6.37 -10.54
CA GLY A 203 9.77 -7.49 -10.24
C GLY A 203 9.43 -8.34 -11.47
N ALA A 204 9.20 -7.71 -12.62
CA ALA A 204 8.93 -8.40 -13.88
C ALA A 204 10.15 -9.23 -14.36
N PHE A 205 11.36 -8.67 -14.27
CA PHE A 205 12.60 -9.41 -14.55
C PHE A 205 12.78 -10.59 -13.60
N LEU A 206 12.57 -10.36 -12.30
CA LEU A 206 12.71 -11.39 -11.28
C LEU A 206 11.68 -12.52 -11.50
N GLN A 207 10.43 -12.20 -11.84
CA GLN A 207 9.40 -13.18 -12.18
C GLN A 207 9.78 -13.99 -13.43
N LYS A 208 10.27 -13.33 -14.49
CA LYS A 208 10.73 -13.99 -15.72
C LYS A 208 11.95 -14.88 -15.52
N SER A 209 12.83 -14.57 -14.57
CA SER A 209 13.99 -15.40 -14.22
C SER A 209 13.63 -16.73 -13.54
N GLY A 210 12.37 -16.92 -13.14
CA GLY A 210 11.91 -18.13 -12.44
C GLY A 210 12.02 -18.04 -10.91
N ALA A 211 12.24 -16.84 -10.35
CA ALA A 211 12.29 -16.61 -8.91
C ALA A 211 11.01 -17.05 -8.18
N GLY A 212 9.84 -16.97 -8.83
CA GLY A 212 8.59 -17.40 -8.21
C GLY A 212 8.54 -18.89 -7.87
N ASP A 213 9.00 -19.74 -8.79
CA ASP A 213 9.10 -21.18 -8.53
C ASP A 213 10.10 -21.49 -7.41
N PHE A 214 11.22 -20.76 -7.38
CA PHE A 214 12.22 -20.87 -6.32
C PHE A 214 11.64 -20.48 -4.95
N ILE A 215 10.92 -19.35 -4.86
CA ILE A 215 10.29 -18.89 -3.62
C ILE A 215 9.31 -19.95 -3.07
N ILE A 216 8.49 -20.55 -3.93
CA ILE A 216 7.53 -21.57 -3.51
C ILE A 216 8.25 -22.86 -3.06
N GLN A 217 9.32 -23.26 -3.74
CA GLN A 217 10.13 -24.41 -3.32
C GLN A 217 10.83 -24.16 -1.98
N LEU A 218 11.40 -22.97 -1.81
CA LEU A 218 12.03 -22.54 -0.57
C LEU A 218 11.02 -22.57 0.59
N ALA A 219 9.81 -22.02 0.39
CA ALA A 219 8.73 -22.08 1.37
C ALA A 219 8.35 -23.52 1.72
N ARG A 220 8.25 -24.42 0.72
CA ARG A 220 8.01 -25.86 0.97
C ARG A 220 9.10 -26.48 1.84
N CYS A 221 10.37 -26.20 1.58
CA CYS A 221 11.47 -26.72 2.39
C CYS A 221 11.44 -26.24 3.85
N LEU A 222 11.12 -24.96 4.07
CA LEU A 222 11.20 -24.33 5.40
C LEU A 222 10.03 -24.72 6.31
N VAL A 223 8.80 -24.73 5.77
CA VAL A 223 7.59 -24.86 6.60
C VAL A 223 6.65 -25.99 6.17
N GLY A 224 6.97 -26.69 5.08
CA GLY A 224 6.10 -27.73 4.53
C GLY A 224 5.92 -28.96 5.44
N LYS A 225 6.84 -29.21 6.38
CA LYS A 225 6.73 -30.31 7.36
C LYS A 225 5.96 -29.93 8.63
N LEU A 226 5.67 -28.65 8.83
CA LEU A 226 4.95 -28.21 10.01
C LEU A 226 3.46 -28.52 9.89
N ILE A 227 2.74 -28.54 11.01
CA ILE A 227 1.29 -28.75 11.04
C ILE A 227 0.59 -27.62 10.29
N GLY A 228 -0.20 -27.99 9.27
CA GLY A 228 -0.76 -27.03 8.32
C GLY A 228 0.21 -26.58 7.23
N GLY A 229 1.30 -27.33 7.00
CA GLY A 229 2.39 -27.04 6.06
C GLY A 229 1.95 -26.46 4.72
N PRO A 230 0.99 -27.05 3.98
CA PRO A 230 0.43 -26.47 2.75
C PRO A 230 -0.04 -25.02 2.87
N GLY A 231 -0.72 -24.68 3.97
CA GLY A 231 -1.16 -23.32 4.25
C GLY A 231 0.01 -22.43 4.63
N LEU A 232 0.98 -22.93 5.40
CA LEU A 232 2.18 -22.16 5.74
C LEU A 232 3.04 -21.87 4.50
N VAL A 233 3.13 -22.80 3.56
CA VAL A 233 3.77 -22.59 2.25
C VAL A 233 3.07 -21.47 1.48
N ALA A 234 1.73 -21.41 1.53
CA ALA A 234 0.97 -20.30 0.95
C ALA A 234 1.35 -18.97 1.63
N VAL A 235 1.37 -18.94 2.97
CA VAL A 235 1.68 -17.73 3.74
C VAL A 235 3.09 -17.22 3.44
N PHE A 236 4.11 -18.07 3.55
CA PHE A 236 5.52 -17.69 3.31
C PHE A 236 5.78 -17.37 1.84
N GLY A 237 5.23 -18.18 0.91
CA GLY A 237 5.39 -17.97 -0.52
C GLY A 237 4.78 -16.65 -0.97
N SER A 238 3.56 -16.34 -0.51
CA SER A 238 2.87 -15.09 -0.84
C SER A 238 3.47 -13.89 -0.11
N ALA A 239 4.06 -14.05 1.08
CA ALA A 239 4.82 -12.99 1.74
C ALA A 239 6.01 -12.53 0.87
N LEU A 240 6.84 -13.49 0.45
CA LEU A 240 8.03 -13.22 -0.36
C LEU A 240 7.66 -12.72 -1.76
N MET A 241 6.73 -13.39 -2.45
CA MET A 241 6.28 -12.96 -3.78
C MET A 241 5.55 -11.61 -3.74
N GLY A 242 4.79 -11.35 -2.69
CA GLY A 242 4.07 -10.10 -2.50
C GLY A 242 5.01 -8.92 -2.27
N SER A 243 6.10 -9.14 -1.52
CA SER A 243 7.11 -8.11 -1.30
C SER A 243 7.66 -7.59 -2.63
N ILE A 244 7.87 -8.50 -3.60
CA ILE A 244 8.41 -8.21 -4.94
C ILE A 244 7.34 -7.61 -5.87
N SER A 245 6.17 -8.24 -5.96
CA SER A 245 5.15 -7.88 -6.95
C SER A 245 4.40 -6.59 -6.62
N GLY A 246 4.37 -6.18 -5.35
CA GLY A 246 3.70 -4.95 -4.92
C GLY A 246 2.19 -4.91 -5.21
N SER A 247 1.56 -6.06 -5.50
CA SER A 247 0.14 -6.16 -5.83
C SER A 247 -0.47 -7.43 -5.24
N ALA A 248 -1.39 -7.27 -4.28
CA ALA A 248 -2.07 -8.40 -3.65
C ALA A 248 -2.84 -9.27 -4.65
N VAL A 249 -3.54 -8.64 -5.62
CA VAL A 249 -4.32 -9.36 -6.62
C VAL A 249 -3.40 -10.16 -7.56
N ALA A 250 -2.33 -9.53 -8.07
CA ALA A 250 -1.38 -10.20 -8.95
C ALA A 250 -0.68 -11.36 -8.22
N ASN A 251 -0.32 -11.15 -6.95
CA ASN A 251 0.26 -12.17 -6.10
C ASN A 251 -0.70 -13.36 -5.94
N THR A 252 -1.95 -13.14 -5.52
CA THR A 252 -2.99 -14.19 -5.42
C THR A 252 -3.22 -14.93 -6.74
N VAL A 253 -3.19 -14.26 -7.89
CA VAL A 253 -3.34 -14.93 -9.19
C VAL A 253 -2.08 -15.74 -9.55
N SER A 254 -0.90 -15.32 -9.11
CA SER A 254 0.34 -16.04 -9.34
C SER A 254 0.48 -17.24 -8.38
N THR A 255 0.67 -16.99 -7.08
CA THR A 255 0.90 -18.02 -6.05
C THR A 255 -0.34 -18.86 -5.81
N GLY A 256 -1.52 -18.24 -5.76
CA GLY A 256 -2.80 -18.89 -5.47
C GLY A 256 -3.18 -20.01 -6.43
N THR A 257 -2.76 -19.93 -7.70
CA THR A 257 -3.01 -21.02 -8.67
C THR A 257 -2.32 -22.33 -8.30
N ILE A 258 -1.25 -22.26 -7.49
CA ILE A 258 -0.50 -23.42 -7.00
C ILE A 258 -0.89 -23.73 -5.56
N THR A 259 -0.93 -22.73 -4.69
CA THR A 259 -1.10 -22.90 -3.24
C THR A 259 -2.55 -23.26 -2.85
N ILE A 260 -3.56 -22.71 -3.52
CA ILE A 260 -4.97 -23.01 -3.23
C ILE A 260 -5.30 -24.48 -3.53
N PRO A 261 -4.97 -25.03 -4.72
CA PRO A 261 -5.16 -26.46 -4.97
C PRO A 261 -4.38 -27.35 -3.99
N LEU A 262 -3.15 -26.96 -3.64
CA LEU A 262 -2.34 -27.69 -2.66
C LEU A 262 -3.05 -27.79 -1.30
N MET A 263 -3.51 -26.66 -0.74
CA MET A 263 -4.27 -26.63 0.52
C MET A 263 -5.56 -27.46 0.45
N LYS A 264 -6.28 -27.39 -0.67
CA LYS A 264 -7.52 -28.16 -0.85
C LYS A 264 -7.27 -29.67 -0.87
N ARG A 265 -6.20 -30.13 -1.52
CA ARG A 265 -5.82 -31.56 -1.57
C ARG A 265 -5.49 -32.12 -0.20
N THR A 266 -5.00 -31.29 0.72
CA THR A 266 -4.66 -31.69 2.08
C THR A 266 -5.82 -31.53 3.07
N GLY A 267 -7.02 -31.17 2.61
CA GLY A 267 -8.25 -31.17 3.42
C GLY A 267 -8.76 -29.80 3.86
N PHE A 268 -8.09 -28.68 3.55
CA PHE A 268 -8.65 -27.36 3.84
C PHE A 268 -9.87 -27.08 2.95
N SER A 269 -10.90 -26.43 3.52
CA SER A 269 -12.06 -26.02 2.73
C SER A 269 -11.66 -25.02 1.63
N PRO A 270 -12.31 -25.03 0.45
CA PRO A 270 -12.01 -24.08 -0.62
C PRO A 270 -12.07 -22.62 -0.17
N ARG A 271 -13.05 -22.30 0.68
CA ARG A 271 -13.25 -20.97 1.26
C ARG A 271 -12.07 -20.56 2.15
N PHE A 272 -11.60 -21.46 3.01
CA PHE A 272 -10.48 -21.18 3.90
C PHE A 272 -9.16 -21.07 3.14
N ALA A 273 -8.90 -21.97 2.19
CA ALA A 273 -7.73 -21.91 1.33
C ALA A 273 -7.63 -20.58 0.57
N ALA A 274 -8.73 -20.13 -0.04
CA ALA A 274 -8.79 -18.82 -0.69
C ALA A 274 -8.66 -17.65 0.30
N GLY A 275 -9.24 -17.76 1.50
CA GLY A 275 -9.13 -16.74 2.54
C GLY A 275 -7.70 -16.55 3.05
N ILE A 276 -6.98 -17.65 3.30
CA ILE A 276 -5.55 -17.63 3.68
C ILE A 276 -4.72 -17.01 2.57
N GLU A 277 -4.90 -17.45 1.32
CA GLU A 277 -4.15 -16.92 0.18
C GLU A 277 -4.39 -15.42 0.02
N ALA A 278 -5.64 -14.96 0.12
CA ALA A 278 -5.97 -13.56 -0.01
C ALA A 278 -5.38 -12.71 1.12
N ALA A 279 -5.42 -13.19 2.36
CA ALA A 279 -4.81 -12.50 3.50
C ALA A 279 -3.28 -12.43 3.35
N ALA A 280 -2.63 -13.57 3.08
CA ALA A 280 -1.19 -13.62 2.90
C ALA A 280 -0.70 -12.73 1.74
N SER A 281 -1.42 -12.74 0.61
CA SER A 281 -1.08 -11.87 -0.53
C SER A 281 -1.29 -10.40 -0.24
N THR A 282 -2.29 -10.05 0.58
CA THR A 282 -2.51 -8.67 1.04
C THR A 282 -1.38 -8.20 1.94
N GLY A 283 -0.97 -9.00 2.92
CA GLY A 283 0.18 -8.69 3.77
C GLY A 283 1.51 -8.67 3.03
N GLY A 284 1.60 -9.32 1.87
CA GLY A 284 2.82 -9.32 1.06
C GLY A 284 3.29 -7.91 0.66
N GLN A 285 2.37 -6.96 0.50
CA GLN A 285 2.71 -5.56 0.24
C GLN A 285 3.31 -4.84 1.45
N LEU A 286 3.11 -5.37 2.65
CA LEU A 286 3.63 -4.83 3.91
C LEU A 286 5.02 -5.42 4.25
N MET A 287 5.47 -6.43 3.52
CA MET A 287 6.71 -7.16 3.81
C MET A 287 7.92 -6.49 3.13
N PRO A 288 8.96 -6.08 3.88
CA PRO A 288 10.28 -5.80 3.33
C PRO A 288 10.88 -7.00 2.57
N PRO A 289 11.83 -6.81 1.64
CA PRO A 289 12.69 -5.64 1.49
C PRO A 289 12.22 -4.63 0.44
N VAL A 290 11.24 -4.96 -0.40
CA VAL A 290 10.74 -4.06 -1.45
C VAL A 290 9.50 -3.29 -0.97
N MET A 291 8.57 -3.97 -0.28
CA MET A 291 7.41 -3.36 0.39
C MET A 291 6.49 -2.55 -0.54
N GLY A 292 6.37 -3.02 -1.80
CA GLY A 292 5.55 -2.41 -2.86
C GLY A 292 5.87 -0.95 -3.17
N ALA A 293 5.01 -0.31 -3.96
CA ALA A 293 5.12 1.12 -4.27
C ALA A 293 4.87 2.05 -3.06
N GLY A 294 4.17 1.55 -2.04
CA GLY A 294 3.73 2.36 -0.89
C GLY A 294 4.87 2.89 -0.03
N ALA A 295 5.92 2.10 0.19
CA ALA A 295 7.08 2.52 0.97
C ALA A 295 7.83 3.70 0.33
N PHE A 296 7.92 3.74 -1.00
CA PHE A 296 8.53 4.86 -1.72
C PHE A 296 7.69 6.13 -1.65
N ILE A 297 6.38 5.99 -1.79
CA ILE A 297 5.46 7.13 -1.61
C ILE A 297 5.58 7.68 -0.19
N MET A 298 5.64 6.79 0.80
CA MET A 298 5.82 7.20 2.19
C MET A 298 7.15 7.91 2.42
N SER A 299 8.25 7.38 1.91
CA SER A 299 9.56 8.04 1.96
C SER A 299 9.50 9.44 1.34
N SER A 300 8.83 9.57 0.18
CA SER A 300 8.66 10.87 -0.49
C SER A 300 7.74 11.84 0.25
N TYR A 301 6.73 11.38 0.97
CA TYR A 301 5.82 12.25 1.74
C TYR A 301 6.42 12.68 3.07
N THR A 302 6.99 11.72 3.79
CA THR A 302 7.51 11.94 5.14
C THR A 302 8.93 12.48 5.14
N GLN A 303 9.63 12.40 4.00
CA GLN A 303 11.07 12.68 3.86
C GLN A 303 11.95 11.75 4.74
N ILE A 304 11.38 10.64 5.21
CA ILE A 304 12.12 9.60 5.94
C ILE A 304 12.81 8.69 4.92
N SER A 305 14.06 8.31 5.21
CA SER A 305 14.81 7.39 4.36
C SER A 305 14.05 6.08 4.17
N TYR A 306 14.03 5.58 2.93
CA TYR A 306 13.43 4.29 2.60
C TYR A 306 13.96 3.15 3.47
N LEU A 307 15.29 3.14 3.73
CA LEU A 307 15.92 2.11 4.55
C LEU A 307 15.40 2.10 5.98
N ASP A 308 15.20 3.27 6.57
CA ASP A 308 14.68 3.39 7.93
C ASP A 308 13.25 2.82 7.98
N ILE A 309 12.42 3.21 7.02
CA ILE A 309 11.03 2.72 6.90
C ILE A 309 10.98 1.19 6.82
N ILE A 310 11.73 0.57 5.91
CA ILE A 310 11.67 -0.90 5.75
C ILE A 310 12.29 -1.64 6.94
N THR A 311 13.26 -1.03 7.61
CA THR A 311 13.94 -1.63 8.77
C THR A 311 12.99 -1.74 9.95
N VAL A 312 12.32 -0.63 10.32
CA VAL A 312 11.38 -0.64 11.44
C VAL A 312 10.06 -1.35 11.11
N ALA A 313 9.67 -1.43 9.82
CA ALA A 313 8.48 -2.14 9.37
C ALA A 313 8.62 -3.68 9.38
N PHE A 314 9.83 -4.23 9.48
CA PHE A 314 10.08 -5.66 9.38
C PHE A 314 9.36 -6.49 10.46
N LEU A 315 9.58 -6.17 11.74
CA LEU A 315 8.94 -6.90 12.84
C LEU A 315 7.41 -6.77 12.85
N PRO A 316 6.83 -5.58 12.61
CA PRO A 316 5.39 -5.45 12.40
C PRO A 316 4.85 -6.33 11.27
N ALA A 317 5.53 -6.38 10.12
CA ALA A 317 5.13 -7.25 9.01
C ALA A 317 5.19 -8.73 9.41
N VAL A 318 6.26 -9.17 10.07
CA VAL A 318 6.38 -10.53 10.62
C VAL A 318 5.24 -10.83 11.59
N LEU A 319 4.88 -9.88 12.46
CA LEU A 319 3.78 -10.04 13.42
C LEU A 319 2.43 -10.24 12.72
N TYR A 320 2.19 -9.52 11.61
CA TYR A 320 1.02 -9.78 10.76
C TYR A 320 1.02 -11.19 10.17
N PHE A 321 2.14 -11.64 9.61
CA PHE A 321 2.23 -12.98 9.03
C PHE A 321 2.10 -14.07 10.09
N LEU A 322 2.61 -13.86 11.31
CA LEU A 322 2.39 -14.75 12.45
C LEU A 322 0.90 -14.89 12.77
N SER A 323 0.12 -13.81 12.73
CA SER A 323 -1.34 -13.88 12.86
C SER A 323 -1.95 -14.86 11.85
N VAL A 324 -1.55 -14.78 10.57
CA VAL A 324 -2.07 -15.66 9.51
C VAL A 324 -1.59 -17.11 9.71
N VAL A 325 -0.32 -17.30 10.10
CA VAL A 325 0.27 -18.60 10.45
C VAL A 325 -0.52 -19.27 11.58
N PHE A 326 -0.90 -18.52 12.62
CA PHE A 326 -1.69 -19.05 13.73
C PHE A 326 -3.07 -19.52 13.27
N PHE A 327 -3.74 -18.77 12.39
CA PHE A 327 -5.01 -19.21 11.79
C PHE A 327 -4.86 -20.53 11.04
N VAL A 328 -3.82 -20.66 10.20
CA VAL A 328 -3.54 -21.89 9.45
C VAL A 328 -3.30 -23.07 10.39
N ARG A 329 -2.41 -22.90 11.37
CA ARG A 329 -2.03 -23.96 12.31
C ARG A 329 -3.22 -24.43 13.16
N ILE A 330 -3.99 -23.49 13.70
CA ILE A 330 -5.16 -23.79 14.54
C ILE A 330 -6.25 -24.49 13.71
N GLU A 331 -6.51 -24.03 12.48
CA GLU A 331 -7.49 -24.69 11.62
C GLU A 331 -7.03 -26.09 11.18
N ALA A 332 -5.74 -26.28 10.89
CA ALA A 332 -5.17 -27.59 10.57
C ALA A 332 -5.34 -28.58 11.72
N ARG A 333 -5.08 -28.13 12.96
CA ARG A 333 -5.33 -28.92 14.17
C ARG A 333 -6.81 -29.25 14.34
N ARG A 334 -7.69 -28.26 14.18
CA ARG A 334 -9.14 -28.44 14.29
C ARG A 334 -9.70 -29.46 13.30
N LEU A 335 -9.13 -29.50 12.09
CA LEU A 335 -9.51 -30.44 11.03
C LEU A 335 -8.76 -31.78 11.13
N ASN A 336 -7.91 -31.98 12.14
CA ASN A 336 -7.04 -33.15 12.30
C ASN A 336 -6.25 -33.46 11.01
N LEU A 337 -5.77 -32.43 10.32
CA LEU A 337 -4.94 -32.61 9.13
C LEU A 337 -3.57 -33.10 9.57
N ILE A 338 -3.36 -34.41 9.46
CA ILE A 338 -2.07 -35.08 9.69
C ILE A 338 -1.08 -34.58 8.62
N GLU A 339 0.20 -34.51 8.98
CA GLU A 339 1.31 -34.29 8.05
C GLU A 339 1.08 -35.09 6.75
N THR A 340 0.79 -34.40 5.66
CA THR A 340 0.67 -35.02 4.34
C THR A 340 2.07 -35.23 3.77
N SER A 341 2.83 -36.13 4.40
CA SER A 341 4.13 -36.60 3.94
C SER A 341 3.97 -37.67 2.87
N SER A 342 3.44 -37.31 1.70
CA SER A 342 3.41 -38.22 0.54
C SER A 342 4.22 -37.71 -0.65
N GLU A 343 4.42 -36.39 -0.78
CA GLU A 343 5.38 -35.85 -1.76
C GLU A 343 6.76 -35.68 -1.11
N ALA A 344 7.79 -36.27 -1.72
CA ALA A 344 9.18 -36.06 -1.32
C ALA A 344 9.52 -34.56 -1.40
N GLN A 345 9.57 -33.89 -0.26
CA GLN A 345 9.91 -32.47 -0.24
C GLN A 345 11.36 -32.28 -0.69
N PRO A 346 11.64 -31.27 -1.53
CA PRO A 346 13.00 -30.97 -1.92
C PRO A 346 13.83 -30.61 -0.68
N ARG A 347 15.10 -31.02 -0.65
CA ARG A 347 16.00 -30.68 0.46
C ARG A 347 16.45 -29.23 0.33
N PHE A 348 16.48 -28.49 1.45
CA PHE A 348 16.92 -27.09 1.47
C PHE A 348 18.28 -26.88 0.80
N ALA A 349 19.26 -27.75 1.13
CA ALA A 349 20.60 -27.68 0.53
C ALA A 349 20.58 -27.86 -1.00
N THR A 350 19.72 -28.73 -1.52
CA THR A 350 19.56 -28.93 -2.97
C THR A 350 18.95 -27.69 -3.63
N VAL A 351 17.88 -27.14 -3.06
CA VAL A 351 17.22 -25.93 -3.58
C VAL A 351 18.17 -24.73 -3.57
N MET A 352 18.92 -24.53 -2.50
CA MET A 352 19.90 -23.44 -2.41
C MET A 352 21.07 -23.63 -3.38
N ARG A 353 21.54 -24.86 -3.59
CA ARG A 353 22.60 -25.15 -4.56
C ARG A 353 22.15 -24.93 -6.00
N GLU A 354 20.92 -25.33 -6.34
CA GLU A 354 20.42 -25.27 -7.72
C GLU A 354 19.82 -23.91 -8.09
N ARG A 355 19.25 -23.19 -7.11
CA ARG A 355 18.44 -21.99 -7.36
C ARG A 355 18.78 -20.81 -6.45
N GLY A 356 19.71 -20.95 -5.52
CA GLY A 356 20.10 -19.89 -4.59
C GLY A 356 20.68 -18.65 -5.27
N HIS A 357 21.19 -18.77 -6.50
CA HIS A 357 21.63 -17.62 -7.30
C HIS A 357 20.51 -16.60 -7.56
N LEU A 358 19.23 -16.99 -7.49
CA LEU A 358 18.08 -16.09 -7.63
C LEU A 358 17.91 -15.11 -6.45
N LEU A 359 18.67 -15.29 -5.37
CA LEU A 359 18.75 -14.32 -4.27
C LEU A 359 19.78 -13.21 -4.52
N ILE A 360 20.74 -13.41 -5.45
CA ILE A 360 21.80 -12.42 -5.75
C ILE A 360 21.18 -11.03 -6.05
N PRO A 361 20.13 -10.90 -6.87
CA PRO A 361 19.58 -9.58 -7.18
C PRO A 361 18.97 -8.87 -5.98
N LEU A 362 18.43 -9.63 -5.03
CA LEU A 362 17.89 -9.08 -3.79
C LEU A 362 19.01 -8.58 -2.87
N VAL A 363 20.09 -9.35 -2.77
CA VAL A 363 21.29 -8.97 -2.02
C VAL A 363 21.96 -7.73 -2.62
N VAL A 364 22.06 -7.66 -3.95
CA VAL A 364 22.59 -6.49 -4.66
C VAL A 364 21.72 -5.27 -4.41
N LEU A 365 20.40 -5.39 -4.53
CA LEU A 365 19.46 -4.30 -4.27
C LEU A 365 19.62 -3.76 -2.85
N ILE A 366 19.54 -4.62 -1.84
CA ILE A 366 19.65 -4.22 -0.43
C ILE A 366 21.04 -3.66 -0.13
N GLY A 367 22.10 -4.30 -0.63
CA GLY A 367 23.48 -3.86 -0.41
C GLY A 367 23.77 -2.48 -0.99
N LEU A 368 23.24 -2.16 -2.18
CA LEU A 368 23.39 -0.84 -2.79
C LEU A 368 22.63 0.24 -2.01
N LEU A 369 21.43 -0.07 -1.53
CA LEU A 369 20.69 0.85 -0.67
C LEU A 369 21.47 1.13 0.62
N ILE A 370 22.01 0.10 1.28
CA ILE A 370 22.84 0.24 2.50
C ILE A 370 24.09 1.07 2.21
N TYR A 371 24.69 0.92 1.04
CA TYR A 371 25.83 1.74 0.60
C TYR A 371 25.45 3.21 0.32
N GLY A 372 24.16 3.54 0.26
CA GLY A 372 23.66 4.91 0.07
C GLY A 372 23.29 5.25 -1.38
N PHE A 373 23.20 4.26 -2.29
CA PHE A 373 22.62 4.52 -3.61
C PHE A 373 21.14 4.86 -3.51
N THR A 374 20.66 5.71 -4.42
CA THR A 374 19.22 5.98 -4.49
C THR A 374 18.46 4.73 -4.95
N PRO A 375 17.16 4.59 -4.59
CA PRO A 375 16.40 3.41 -4.95
C PRO A 375 16.28 3.14 -6.45
N THR A 376 16.26 4.19 -7.30
CA THR A 376 16.18 4.03 -8.75
C THR A 376 17.45 3.41 -9.34
N TYR A 377 18.63 3.86 -8.90
CA TYR A 377 19.91 3.27 -9.29
C TYR A 377 20.04 1.84 -8.77
N ALA A 378 19.67 1.59 -7.50
CA ALA A 378 19.69 0.26 -6.92
C ALA A 378 18.83 -0.73 -7.71
N ALA A 379 17.61 -0.34 -8.08
CA ALA A 379 16.71 -1.15 -8.91
C ALA A 379 17.28 -1.40 -10.33
N GLY A 380 17.87 -0.39 -10.97
CA GLY A 380 18.51 -0.52 -12.28
C GLY A 380 19.65 -1.54 -12.28
N ILE A 381 20.55 -1.45 -11.30
CA ILE A 381 21.67 -2.40 -11.15
C ILE A 381 21.14 -3.79 -10.74
N ALA A 382 20.10 -3.85 -9.90
CA ALA A 382 19.46 -5.10 -9.53
C ALA A 382 18.85 -5.81 -10.75
N ILE A 383 18.22 -5.09 -11.69
CA ILE A 383 17.74 -5.68 -12.96
C ILE A 383 18.88 -6.34 -13.75
N LEU A 384 20.02 -5.67 -13.88
CA LEU A 384 21.20 -6.26 -14.55
C LEU A 384 21.71 -7.50 -13.81
N SER A 385 21.70 -7.47 -12.49
CA SER A 385 22.09 -8.62 -11.68
C SER A 385 21.10 -9.80 -11.81
N VAL A 386 19.80 -9.58 -12.07
CA VAL A 386 18.85 -10.65 -12.40
C VAL A 386 19.27 -11.38 -13.67
N ILE A 387 19.63 -10.61 -14.72
CA ILE A 387 20.08 -11.17 -15.99
C ILE A 387 21.36 -11.98 -15.78
N GLY A 388 22.37 -11.39 -15.12
CA GLY A 388 23.63 -12.06 -14.85
C GLY A 388 23.47 -13.31 -13.97
N ALA A 389 22.66 -13.23 -12.90
CA ALA A 389 22.38 -14.37 -12.04
C ALA A 389 21.63 -15.49 -12.79
N SER A 390 20.73 -15.16 -13.71
CA SER A 390 20.03 -16.17 -14.51
C SER A 390 20.98 -17.06 -15.33
N TRP A 391 22.14 -16.52 -15.73
CA TRP A 391 23.14 -17.23 -16.52
C TRP A 391 23.92 -18.27 -15.73
N LEU A 392 23.89 -18.21 -14.39
CA LEU A 392 24.41 -19.23 -13.49
C LEU A 392 23.50 -20.47 -13.44
N SER A 393 22.29 -20.38 -14.02
CA SER A 393 21.31 -21.46 -14.04
C SER A 393 21.22 -22.11 -15.42
N PRO A 394 20.68 -23.35 -15.52
CA PRO A 394 20.36 -23.96 -16.80
C PRO A 394 19.33 -23.17 -17.63
N ARG A 395 18.49 -22.35 -16.99
CA ARG A 395 17.51 -21.45 -17.63
C ARG A 395 18.06 -20.03 -17.74
N LYS A 396 19.00 -19.84 -18.67
CA LYS A 396 19.57 -18.52 -18.96
C LYS A 396 18.49 -17.62 -19.56
N MET A 397 18.38 -16.38 -19.08
CA MET A 397 17.54 -15.38 -19.76
C MET A 397 18.18 -14.99 -21.09
N GLY A 398 17.52 -15.37 -22.18
CA GLY A 398 17.89 -14.93 -23.52
C GLY A 398 17.35 -13.53 -23.84
N VAL A 399 17.70 -13.01 -25.01
CA VAL A 399 17.20 -11.70 -25.49
C VAL A 399 15.67 -11.66 -25.47
N ARG A 400 15.00 -12.75 -25.87
CA ARG A 400 13.53 -12.83 -25.86
C ARG A 400 12.94 -12.71 -24.45
N ASP A 401 13.55 -13.35 -23.45
CA ASP A 401 13.07 -13.28 -22.06
C ASP A 401 13.26 -11.87 -21.48
N ILE A 402 14.35 -11.20 -21.86
CA ILE A 402 14.62 -9.80 -21.50
C ILE A 402 13.57 -8.88 -22.13
N LEU A 403 13.29 -9.02 -23.43
CA LEU A 403 12.27 -8.23 -24.12
C LEU A 403 10.86 -8.51 -23.55
N ASP A 404 10.56 -9.76 -23.22
CA ASP A 404 9.32 -10.12 -22.56
C ASP A 404 9.21 -9.51 -21.16
N ALA A 405 10.30 -9.45 -20.39
CA ALA A 405 10.33 -8.82 -19.07
C ALA A 405 10.11 -7.31 -19.16
N LEU A 406 10.74 -6.64 -20.13
CA LEU A 406 10.54 -5.21 -20.41
C LEU A 406 9.07 -4.92 -20.77
N ALA A 407 8.51 -5.67 -21.72
CA ALA A 407 7.11 -5.55 -22.11
C ALA A 407 6.15 -5.84 -20.95
N MET A 408 6.46 -6.86 -20.14
CA MET A 408 5.67 -7.23 -18.96
C MET A 408 5.66 -6.11 -17.92
N GLY A 409 6.82 -5.53 -17.59
CA GLY A 409 6.93 -4.43 -16.63
C GLY A 409 6.13 -3.21 -17.08
N ALA A 410 6.27 -2.79 -18.35
CA ALA A 410 5.47 -1.68 -18.90
C ALA A 410 3.97 -1.99 -18.85
N ARG A 411 3.55 -3.19 -19.24
CA ARG A 411 2.12 -3.58 -19.22
C ARG A 411 1.55 -3.57 -17.79
N GLN A 412 2.30 -4.05 -16.80
CA GLN A 412 1.88 -4.04 -15.39
C GLN A 412 1.77 -2.61 -14.85
N MET A 413 2.64 -1.70 -15.30
CA MET A 413 2.63 -0.31 -14.89
C MET A 413 1.43 0.49 -15.44
N THR A 414 0.95 0.19 -16.66
CA THR A 414 -0.02 1.02 -17.39
C THR A 414 -1.20 1.53 -16.55
N THR A 415 -1.86 0.64 -15.80
CA THR A 415 -3.00 1.03 -14.94
C THR A 415 -2.58 1.95 -13.81
N MET A 416 -1.45 1.66 -13.17
CA MET A 416 -0.95 2.45 -12.07
C MET A 416 -0.47 3.83 -12.55
N ALA A 417 0.22 3.91 -13.69
CA ALA A 417 0.71 5.16 -14.26
C ALA A 417 -0.40 6.17 -14.54
N VAL A 418 -1.43 5.77 -15.29
CA VAL A 418 -2.56 6.65 -15.62
C VAL A 418 -3.33 7.06 -14.37
N LEU A 419 -3.58 6.11 -13.47
CA LEU A 419 -4.27 6.37 -12.23
C LEU A 419 -3.54 7.39 -11.36
N LEU A 420 -2.22 7.25 -11.18
CA LEU A 420 -1.42 8.13 -10.34
C LEU A 420 -1.36 9.56 -10.90
N VAL A 421 -1.30 9.71 -12.22
CA VAL A 421 -1.44 11.01 -12.89
C VAL A 421 -2.80 11.64 -12.62
N GLY A 422 -3.89 10.86 -12.72
CA GLY A 422 -5.25 11.33 -12.40
C GLY A 422 -5.42 11.71 -10.93
N VAL A 423 -4.87 10.91 -10.01
CA VAL A 423 -4.88 11.20 -8.57
C VAL A 423 -4.05 12.45 -8.24
N GLY A 424 -3.02 12.77 -9.03
CA GLY A 424 -2.27 14.03 -8.93
C GLY A 424 -3.18 15.26 -9.00
N ILE A 425 -4.24 15.23 -9.82
CA ILE A 425 -5.24 16.32 -9.89
C ILE A 425 -6.00 16.46 -8.57
N ILE A 426 -6.41 15.34 -7.95
CA ILE A 426 -7.12 15.35 -6.66
C ILE A 426 -6.20 15.93 -5.58
N VAL A 427 -4.96 15.45 -5.51
CA VAL A 427 -3.97 15.92 -4.52
C VAL A 427 -3.66 17.40 -4.72
N ASN A 428 -3.57 17.87 -5.97
CA ASN A 428 -3.41 19.29 -6.27
C ASN A 428 -4.55 20.13 -5.69
N VAL A 429 -5.79 19.70 -5.90
CA VAL A 429 -6.97 20.39 -5.34
C VAL A 429 -6.96 20.37 -3.82
N VAL A 430 -6.67 19.23 -3.20
CA VAL A 430 -6.62 19.09 -1.73
C VAL A 430 -5.55 20.00 -1.13
N SER A 431 -4.36 20.05 -1.73
CA SER A 431 -3.26 20.92 -1.29
C SER A 431 -3.63 22.40 -1.48
N THR A 432 -4.19 22.76 -2.63
CA THR A 432 -4.56 24.14 -2.98
C THR A 432 -5.64 24.73 -2.06
N THR A 433 -6.60 23.89 -1.65
CA THR A 433 -7.76 24.30 -0.87
C THR A 433 -7.54 24.17 0.63
N GLY A 434 -6.48 23.49 1.06
CA GLY A 434 -6.27 23.14 2.47
C GLY A 434 -7.23 22.07 3.01
N ILE A 435 -8.02 21.42 2.15
CA ILE A 435 -9.04 20.42 2.55
C ILE A 435 -8.45 19.30 3.41
N GLY A 436 -7.19 18.91 3.19
CA GLY A 436 -6.54 17.86 4.00
C GLY A 436 -6.48 18.22 5.49
N ASN A 437 -6.14 19.47 5.80
CA ASN A 437 -6.16 19.97 7.18
C ASN A 437 -7.58 20.00 7.74
N MET A 438 -8.57 20.34 6.91
CA MET A 438 -9.98 20.42 7.29
C MET A 438 -10.55 19.05 7.65
N PHE A 439 -10.28 18.02 6.84
CA PHE A 439 -10.63 16.64 7.21
C PHE A 439 -9.93 16.19 8.49
N SER A 440 -8.68 16.61 8.69
CA SER A 440 -7.96 16.33 9.94
C SER A 440 -8.66 16.94 11.16
N LEU A 441 -9.07 18.21 11.08
CA LEU A 441 -9.83 18.89 12.14
C LEU A 441 -11.18 18.22 12.38
N MET A 442 -11.94 17.89 11.33
CA MET A 442 -13.24 17.22 11.46
C MET A 442 -13.12 15.84 12.10
N ILE A 443 -12.10 15.06 11.71
CA ILE A 443 -11.84 13.75 12.33
C ILE A 443 -11.48 13.95 13.81
N SER A 444 -10.69 14.96 14.15
CA SER A 444 -10.34 15.29 15.53
C SER A 444 -11.58 15.68 16.35
N ASP A 445 -12.46 16.50 15.79
CA ASP A 445 -13.71 16.94 16.42
C ASP A 445 -14.66 15.77 16.65
N TRP A 446 -14.86 14.91 15.65
CA TRP A 446 -15.70 13.71 15.79
C TRP A 446 -15.10 12.69 16.77
N ALA A 447 -13.77 12.61 16.81
CA ALA A 447 -13.07 11.72 17.74
C ALA A 447 -12.99 12.27 19.17
N GLN A 448 -13.26 13.57 19.38
CA GLN A 448 -13.15 14.24 20.68
C GLN A 448 -11.78 13.97 21.35
N GLY A 449 -10.71 14.02 20.56
CA GLY A 449 -9.34 13.71 20.99
C GLY A 449 -9.00 12.23 21.18
N SER A 450 -9.94 11.30 20.95
CA SER A 450 -9.69 9.86 21.09
C SER A 450 -8.98 9.27 19.86
N LEU A 451 -7.69 8.94 20.02
CA LEU A 451 -6.88 8.30 18.99
C LEU A 451 -7.50 6.98 18.48
N LEU A 452 -8.17 6.21 19.34
CA LEU A 452 -8.84 4.97 18.94
C LEU A 452 -10.01 5.25 18.00
N ILE A 453 -10.84 6.25 18.31
CA ILE A 453 -11.97 6.65 17.45
C ILE A 453 -11.45 7.19 16.12
N THR A 454 -10.38 7.99 16.14
CA THR A 454 -9.71 8.46 14.91
C THR A 454 -9.26 7.30 14.04
N ILE A 455 -8.58 6.28 14.58
CA ILE A 455 -8.14 5.11 13.81
C ILE A 455 -9.35 4.36 13.22
N LEU A 456 -10.45 4.23 13.96
CA LEU A 456 -11.69 3.63 13.45
C LEU A 456 -12.31 4.43 12.30
N LEU A 457 -12.37 5.77 12.43
CA LEU A 457 -12.85 6.65 11.37
C LEU A 457 -11.97 6.57 10.13
N VAL A 458 -10.65 6.53 10.30
CA VAL A 458 -9.70 6.36 9.19
C VAL A 458 -9.85 4.97 8.55
N ALA A 459 -10.09 3.91 9.31
CA ALA A 459 -10.36 2.57 8.78
C ALA A 459 -11.69 2.52 7.99
N LEU A 460 -12.73 3.22 8.45
CA LEU A 460 -13.99 3.34 7.71
C LEU A 460 -13.79 4.14 6.41
N ALA A 461 -13.07 5.26 6.48
CA ALA A 461 -12.70 6.04 5.32
C ALA A 461 -11.86 5.22 4.33
N SER A 462 -10.94 4.38 4.83
CA SER A 462 -10.10 3.51 3.99
C SER A 462 -10.92 2.44 3.29
N LEU A 463 -11.95 1.90 3.95
CA LEU A 463 -12.85 0.94 3.33
C LEU A 463 -13.64 1.57 2.19
N VAL A 464 -14.16 2.80 2.37
CA VAL A 464 -14.97 3.53 1.38
C VAL A 464 -14.12 4.04 0.22
N LEU A 465 -13.01 4.71 0.52
CA LEU A 465 -12.11 5.25 -0.51
C LEU A 465 -11.33 4.14 -1.21
N GLY A 466 -10.96 3.08 -0.48
CA GLY A 466 -10.29 1.91 -1.04
C GLY A 466 -11.19 1.06 -1.94
N MET A 467 -12.50 1.33 -2.01
CA MET A 467 -13.40 0.66 -2.95
C MET A 467 -12.96 0.97 -4.38
N GLY A 468 -12.44 -0.02 -5.09
CA GLY A 468 -12.06 0.12 -6.51
C GLY A 468 -10.72 0.83 -6.75
N LEU A 469 -9.94 1.13 -5.71
CA LEU A 469 -8.58 1.65 -5.85
C LEU A 469 -7.54 0.56 -5.62
N PRO A 470 -6.48 0.50 -6.44
CA PRO A 470 -5.23 -0.12 -6.03
C PRO A 470 -4.75 0.50 -4.72
N VAL A 471 -4.17 -0.33 -3.87
CA VAL A 471 -3.61 0.04 -2.55
C VAL A 471 -2.76 1.30 -2.59
N THR A 472 -1.84 1.37 -3.55
CA THR A 472 -0.94 2.52 -3.74
C THR A 472 -1.72 3.84 -3.86
N ALA A 473 -2.82 3.85 -4.61
CA ALA A 473 -3.65 5.02 -4.78
C ALA A 473 -4.53 5.29 -3.56
N ALA A 474 -5.06 4.24 -2.92
CA ALA A 474 -5.79 4.38 -1.66
C ALA A 474 -4.90 5.03 -0.59
N TYR A 475 -3.65 4.58 -0.45
CA TYR A 475 -2.67 5.16 0.46
C TYR A 475 -2.37 6.62 0.14
N ILE A 476 -2.21 7.01 -1.13
CA ILE A 476 -1.99 8.41 -1.51
C ILE A 476 -3.14 9.31 -1.04
N VAL A 477 -4.37 8.92 -1.35
CA VAL A 477 -5.55 9.72 -1.00
C VAL A 477 -5.73 9.79 0.52
N LEU A 478 -5.69 8.65 1.21
CA LEU A 478 -5.83 8.65 2.66
C LEU A 478 -4.64 9.29 3.38
N GLY A 479 -3.42 9.09 2.90
CA GLY A 479 -2.22 9.68 3.49
C GLY A 479 -2.31 11.20 3.48
N THR A 480 -2.79 11.77 2.38
CA THR A 480 -3.00 13.21 2.23
C THR A 480 -4.13 13.74 3.13
N LEU A 481 -5.21 12.97 3.31
CA LEU A 481 -6.42 13.43 4.01
C LEU A 481 -6.46 13.09 5.51
N SER A 482 -5.78 12.02 5.93
CA SER A 482 -5.98 11.39 7.25
C SER A 482 -4.71 11.25 8.08
N ALA A 483 -3.52 11.15 7.45
CA ALA A 483 -2.27 11.07 8.21
C ALA A 483 -2.02 12.30 9.11
N PRO A 484 -2.34 13.55 8.70
CA PRO A 484 -2.19 14.72 9.57
C PRO A 484 -3.02 14.60 10.87
N ALA A 485 -4.22 14.02 10.81
CA ALA A 485 -5.08 13.84 11.98
C ALA A 485 -4.45 12.91 13.01
N LEU A 486 -3.92 11.78 12.54
CA LEU A 486 -3.22 10.80 13.37
C LEU A 486 -1.92 11.39 13.92
N PHE A 487 -1.15 12.09 13.09
CA PHE A 487 0.09 12.74 13.52
C PHE A 487 -0.17 13.75 14.63
N ASN A 488 -1.18 14.62 14.48
CA ASN A 488 -1.51 15.63 15.46
C ASN A 488 -1.89 15.03 16.82
N LEU A 489 -2.63 13.91 16.84
CA LEU A 489 -3.00 13.23 18.08
C LEU A 489 -1.83 12.49 18.72
N ILE A 490 -1.05 11.73 17.94
CA ILE A 490 0.12 10.97 18.44
C ILE A 490 1.17 11.95 18.99
N ALA A 491 1.51 12.98 18.22
CA ALA A 491 2.47 13.99 18.68
C ALA A 491 1.89 14.85 19.82
N GLY A 492 0.58 15.08 19.84
CA GLY A 492 -0.12 15.76 20.92
C GLY A 492 0.03 15.02 22.26
N GLU A 493 -0.13 13.69 22.27
CA GLU A 493 0.08 12.88 23.49
C GLU A 493 1.51 13.03 24.03
N HIS A 494 2.51 12.94 23.15
CA HIS A 494 3.92 13.15 23.54
C HIS A 494 4.16 14.56 24.09
N LEU A 495 3.51 15.57 23.50
CA LEU A 495 3.61 16.95 23.94
C LEU A 495 2.99 17.17 25.32
N ILE A 496 1.80 16.61 25.57
CA ILE A 496 1.14 16.66 26.89
C ILE A 496 2.04 16.00 27.94
N ASN A 497 2.59 14.82 27.64
CA ASN A 497 3.48 14.11 28.56
C ASN A 497 4.77 14.90 28.87
N ALA A 498 5.36 15.57 27.87
CA ALA A 498 6.54 16.42 28.07
C ALA A 498 6.23 17.65 28.94
N ILE A 499 5.10 18.32 28.69
CA ILE A 499 4.64 19.47 29.50
C ILE A 499 4.31 19.03 30.93
N ALA A 500 3.62 17.89 31.09
CA ALA A 500 3.29 17.33 32.40
C ALA A 500 4.56 16.99 33.21
N ALA A 501 5.64 16.60 32.53
CA ALA A 501 6.95 16.38 33.15
C ALA A 501 7.75 17.67 33.45
N GLY A 502 7.22 18.84 33.10
CA GLY A 502 7.91 20.13 33.25
C GLY A 502 9.04 20.36 32.23
N GLN A 503 9.08 19.57 31.15
CA GLN A 503 10.13 19.63 30.12
C GLN A 503 9.79 20.63 29.01
N VAL A 504 9.54 21.89 29.39
CA VAL A 504 9.19 22.96 28.43
C VAL A 504 10.36 23.93 28.25
N PRO A 505 10.96 24.03 27.06
CA PRO A 505 12.03 24.99 26.79
C PRO A 505 11.54 26.44 26.87
N ASP A 506 12.43 27.39 27.16
CA ASP A 506 12.07 28.79 27.36
C ASP A 506 11.45 29.45 26.11
N MET A 507 11.90 29.05 24.92
CA MET A 507 11.28 29.47 23.65
C MET A 507 9.82 29.03 23.54
N ALA A 508 9.49 27.82 23.98
CA ALA A 508 8.11 27.34 23.99
C ALA A 508 7.27 28.04 25.07
N LYS A 509 7.85 28.35 26.24
CA LYS A 509 7.18 29.13 27.30
C LYS A 509 6.73 30.51 26.82
N ALA A 510 7.51 31.16 25.95
CA ALA A 510 7.15 32.46 25.37
C ALA A 510 5.84 32.39 24.56
N VAL A 511 5.54 31.26 23.93
CA VAL A 511 4.29 31.04 23.19
C VAL A 511 3.11 30.95 24.15
N PHE A 512 3.28 30.22 25.26
CA PHE A 512 2.25 30.14 26.31
C PHE A 512 2.04 31.48 27.02
N LEU A 513 3.04 32.36 27.09
CA LEU A 513 2.90 33.71 27.67
C LEU A 513 1.85 34.56 26.94
N LEU A 514 1.68 34.35 25.63
CA LEU A 514 0.69 35.06 24.82
C LEU A 514 -0.75 34.62 25.08
N VAL A 515 -0.94 33.40 25.61
CA VAL A 515 -2.25 32.74 25.69
C VAL A 515 -2.69 32.45 27.12
N ALA A 516 -1.76 32.14 28.02
CA ALA A 516 -1.98 31.81 29.42
C ALA A 516 -0.84 32.36 30.30
N PRO A 517 -0.67 33.70 30.39
CA PRO A 517 0.41 34.34 31.13
C PRO A 517 0.42 33.97 32.62
N GLU A 518 -0.74 33.67 33.20
CA GLU A 518 -0.90 33.26 34.59
C GLU A 518 -0.33 31.86 34.91
N GLN A 519 -0.07 31.02 33.89
CA GLN A 519 0.33 29.63 34.07
C GLN A 519 1.82 29.36 33.78
N ILE A 520 2.61 30.40 33.50
CA ILE A 520 4.03 30.28 33.13
C ILE A 520 4.85 29.63 34.25
N ALA A 521 4.59 30.00 35.51
CA ALA A 521 5.29 29.43 36.66
C ALA A 521 5.10 27.91 36.78
N ALA A 522 4.02 27.36 36.22
CA ALA A 522 3.73 25.94 36.21
C ALA A 522 4.49 25.18 35.11
N LEU A 523 4.79 25.80 33.96
CA LEU A 523 5.40 25.13 32.79
C LEU A 523 6.83 24.62 33.03
N GLY A 524 7.51 25.06 34.09
CA GLY A 524 8.83 24.56 34.50
C GLY A 524 8.80 23.52 35.62
N ASN A 525 7.61 23.12 36.07
CA ASN A 525 7.41 22.17 37.15
C ASN A 525 6.53 21.00 36.69
N PRO A 526 6.68 19.79 37.27
CA PRO A 526 5.75 18.71 37.01
C PRO A 526 4.31 19.11 37.35
N MET A 527 3.37 18.80 36.46
CA MET A 527 1.95 19.07 36.62
C MET A 527 1.12 17.85 36.23
N SER A 528 -0.18 17.86 36.57
CA SER A 528 -1.05 16.75 36.18
C SER A 528 -1.28 16.72 34.66
N TYR A 529 -1.52 15.53 34.11
CA TYR A 529 -1.85 15.35 32.69
C TYR A 529 -3.02 16.24 32.25
N ALA A 530 -4.07 16.33 33.08
CA ALA A 530 -5.24 17.15 32.79
C ALA A 530 -4.92 18.66 32.72
N GLN A 531 -3.99 19.14 33.56
CA GLN A 531 -3.54 20.54 33.51
C GLN A 531 -2.71 20.81 32.25
N ALA A 532 -1.81 19.90 31.89
CA ALA A 532 -1.00 20.01 30.67
C ALA A 532 -1.87 19.98 29.40
N ALA A 533 -2.89 19.11 29.35
CA ALA A 533 -3.85 19.06 28.26
C ALA A 533 -4.67 20.35 28.15
N ALA A 534 -5.22 20.84 29.26
CA ALA A 534 -6.00 22.07 29.29
C ALA A 534 -5.18 23.31 28.87
N LEU A 535 -3.87 23.31 29.11
CA LEU A 535 -2.95 24.35 28.63
C LEU A 535 -2.81 24.34 27.12
N LEU A 536 -2.69 23.15 26.53
CA LEU A 536 -2.58 22.98 25.08
C LEU A 536 -3.87 23.34 24.35
N ASP A 537 -5.03 23.00 24.92
CA ASP A 537 -6.34 23.31 24.33
C ASP A 537 -6.60 24.82 24.17
N LYS A 538 -5.89 25.66 24.93
CA LYS A 538 -5.96 27.12 24.78
C LYS A 538 -5.18 27.65 23.59
N LEU A 539 -4.20 26.90 23.07
CA LEU A 539 -3.35 27.35 21.98
C LEU A 539 -4.09 27.26 20.63
N PRO A 540 -4.05 28.31 19.80
CA PRO A 540 -4.47 28.22 18.41
C PRO A 540 -3.66 27.14 17.65
N PRO A 541 -4.25 26.43 16.67
CA PRO A 541 -3.58 25.37 15.91
C PRO A 541 -2.23 25.78 15.31
N ASP A 542 -2.12 27.02 14.82
CA ASP A 542 -0.88 27.53 14.21
C ASP A 542 0.26 27.67 15.24
N MET A 543 -0.07 28.06 16.47
CA MET A 543 0.90 28.19 17.57
C MET A 543 1.28 26.82 18.16
N LEU A 544 0.35 25.86 18.14
CA LEU A 544 0.58 24.50 18.60
C LEU A 544 1.72 23.82 17.85
N ASN A 545 1.82 24.01 16.53
CA ASN A 545 2.91 23.47 15.72
C ASN A 545 4.28 24.01 16.17
N LEU A 546 4.36 25.32 16.45
CA LEU A 546 5.58 25.96 16.92
C LEU A 546 6.00 25.42 18.29
N VAL A 547 5.06 25.28 19.24
CA VAL A 547 5.35 24.67 20.56
C VAL A 547 5.83 23.24 20.39
N ARG A 548 5.19 22.47 19.51
CA ARG A 548 5.52 21.07 19.28
C ARG A 548 6.96 20.90 18.77
N GLU A 549 7.38 21.71 17.80
CA GLU A 549 8.75 21.68 17.25
C GLU A 549 9.81 22.10 18.26
N GLN A 550 9.46 22.95 19.24
CA GLN A 550 10.37 23.39 20.28
C GLN A 550 10.48 22.39 21.44
N VAL A 551 9.36 21.76 21.84
CA VAL A 551 9.32 20.86 23.00
C VAL A 551 9.72 19.43 22.64
N LEU A 552 9.29 18.92 21.48
CA LEU A 552 9.55 17.54 21.08
C LEU A 552 10.85 17.42 20.29
N SER A 553 11.61 16.37 20.59
CA SER A 553 12.81 16.06 19.80
C SER A 553 12.45 15.70 18.34
N PRO A 554 13.34 15.97 17.37
CA PRO A 554 13.13 15.57 15.98
C PRO A 554 12.83 14.07 15.83
N ALA A 555 13.49 13.21 16.62
CA ALA A 555 13.27 11.77 16.59
C ALA A 555 11.81 11.38 16.94
N VAL A 556 11.23 12.01 17.97
CA VAL A 556 9.83 11.77 18.37
C VAL A 556 8.87 12.22 17.29
N LEU A 557 9.11 13.39 16.69
CA LEU A 557 8.29 13.90 15.57
C LEU A 557 8.37 12.97 14.36
N THR A 558 9.57 12.52 14.00
CA THR A 558 9.78 11.57 12.91
C THR A 558 9.07 10.24 13.16
N THR A 559 9.16 9.68 14.37
CA THR A 559 8.46 8.43 14.72
C THR A 559 6.93 8.62 14.72
N ALA A 560 6.41 9.73 15.25
CA ALA A 560 4.97 10.02 15.24
C ALA A 560 4.44 10.16 13.79
N LEU A 561 5.18 10.86 12.93
CA LEU A 561 4.86 11.00 11.51
C LEU A 561 4.89 9.65 10.79
N LEU A 562 5.92 8.84 11.05
CA LEU A 562 6.02 7.49 10.50
C LEU A 562 4.86 6.61 10.96
N SER A 563 4.52 6.62 12.25
CA SER A 563 3.37 5.88 12.79
C SER A 563 2.06 6.29 12.13
N ALA A 564 1.80 7.58 11.97
CA ALA A 564 0.61 8.07 11.29
C ALA A 564 0.50 7.55 9.85
N HIS A 565 1.57 7.66 9.07
CA HIS A 565 1.60 7.17 7.70
C HIS A 565 1.56 5.63 7.61
N MET A 566 2.20 4.91 8.54
CA MET A 566 2.16 3.44 8.62
C MET A 566 0.75 2.93 8.96
N ILE A 567 0.06 3.56 9.90
CA ILE A 567 -1.35 3.25 10.20
C ILE A 567 -2.19 3.38 8.93
N VAL A 568 -2.08 4.51 8.23
CA VAL A 568 -2.84 4.75 7.00
C VAL A 568 -2.46 3.75 5.91
N PHE A 569 -1.17 3.45 5.74
CA PHE A 569 -0.70 2.48 4.75
C PHE A 569 -1.24 1.06 5.01
N TRP A 570 -1.27 0.64 6.27
CA TRP A 570 -1.84 -0.65 6.66
C TRP A 570 -3.36 -0.70 6.46
N LEU A 571 -4.08 0.34 6.89
CA LEU A 571 -5.53 0.44 6.70
C LEU A 571 -5.93 0.57 5.23
N SER A 572 -5.06 1.09 4.37
CA SER A 572 -5.28 1.13 2.92
C SER A 572 -5.29 -0.26 2.26
N GLN A 573 -4.73 -1.28 2.93
CA GLN A 573 -4.79 -2.67 2.47
C GLN A 573 -6.16 -3.32 2.66
N ASP A 574 -7.00 -2.71 3.51
CA ASP A 574 -8.18 -3.37 4.04
C ASP A 574 -9.21 -3.75 2.95
N SER A 575 -9.34 -2.90 1.94
CA SER A 575 -10.26 -3.13 0.81
C SER A 575 -9.94 -4.40 0.00
N ASN A 576 -8.75 -4.98 0.13
CA ASN A 576 -8.38 -6.25 -0.52
C ASN A 576 -9.03 -7.47 0.13
N VAL A 577 -9.35 -7.39 1.42
CA VAL A 577 -9.85 -8.53 2.22
C VAL A 577 -11.25 -8.29 2.77
N THR A 578 -11.70 -7.04 2.89
CA THR A 578 -12.97 -6.69 3.54
C THR A 578 -14.14 -6.57 2.54
N PRO A 579 -15.22 -7.35 2.73
CA PRO A 579 -16.48 -7.18 2.02
C PRO A 579 -17.07 -5.77 2.11
N PRO A 580 -17.77 -5.27 1.08
CA PRO A 580 -18.21 -5.97 -0.13
C PRO A 580 -17.21 -5.94 -1.31
N VAL A 581 -16.04 -5.29 -1.14
CA VAL A 581 -15.09 -5.07 -2.25
C VAL A 581 -14.11 -6.22 -2.38
N CYS A 582 -13.30 -6.47 -1.34
CA CYS A 582 -12.35 -7.58 -1.19
C CYS A 582 -11.82 -8.20 -2.50
N LEU A 583 -11.21 -7.38 -3.38
CA LEU A 583 -10.85 -7.79 -4.75
C LEU A 583 -9.89 -8.98 -4.75
N THR A 584 -8.90 -8.98 -3.86
CA THR A 584 -7.96 -10.09 -3.69
C THR A 584 -8.69 -11.36 -3.24
N ALA A 585 -9.63 -11.25 -2.30
CA ALA A 585 -10.45 -12.39 -1.89
C ALA A 585 -11.35 -12.92 -3.02
N PHE A 586 -11.84 -12.06 -3.91
CA PHE A 586 -12.64 -12.46 -5.08
C PHE A 586 -11.79 -13.17 -6.15
N ALA A 587 -10.55 -12.72 -6.37
CA ALA A 587 -9.60 -13.42 -7.22
C ALA A 587 -9.29 -14.82 -6.66
N ALA A 588 -8.99 -14.91 -5.36
CA ALA A 588 -8.75 -16.19 -4.68
C ALA A 588 -9.99 -17.11 -4.73
N ALA A 589 -11.18 -16.56 -4.51
CA ALA A 589 -12.44 -17.32 -4.59
C ALA A 589 -12.68 -17.93 -5.97
N THR A 590 -12.29 -17.21 -7.03
CA THR A 590 -12.38 -17.70 -8.41
C THR A 590 -11.49 -18.92 -8.63
N ILE A 591 -10.26 -18.89 -8.11
CA ILE A 591 -9.32 -20.02 -8.18
C ILE A 591 -9.83 -21.21 -7.33
N ALA A 592 -10.33 -20.93 -6.13
CA ALA A 592 -10.85 -21.96 -5.22
C ALA A 592 -12.19 -22.56 -5.67
N LYS A 593 -12.93 -21.87 -6.54
CA LYS A 593 -14.34 -22.13 -6.87
C LYS A 593 -15.24 -22.03 -5.63
N SER A 594 -15.07 -20.98 -4.81
CA SER A 594 -15.86 -20.71 -3.61
C SER A 594 -16.73 -19.45 -3.75
N PRO A 595 -17.81 -19.29 -2.95
CA PRO A 595 -18.62 -18.07 -2.98
C PRO A 595 -17.78 -16.82 -2.62
N PRO A 596 -17.72 -15.78 -3.48
CA PRO A 596 -16.81 -14.65 -3.27
C PRO A 596 -17.03 -13.92 -1.93
N MET A 597 -18.28 -13.59 -1.59
CA MET A 597 -18.61 -12.83 -0.38
C MET A 597 -18.25 -13.58 0.92
N ARG A 598 -18.53 -14.89 0.97
CA ARG A 598 -18.17 -15.73 2.12
C ARG A 598 -16.65 -15.93 2.23
N THR A 599 -15.96 -15.92 1.09
CA THR A 599 -14.50 -15.98 1.04
C THR A 599 -13.90 -14.67 1.57
N GLY A 600 -14.45 -13.51 1.17
CA GLY A 600 -14.09 -12.20 1.73
C GLY A 600 -14.22 -12.14 3.25
N LEU A 601 -15.36 -12.57 3.82
CA LEU A 601 -15.52 -12.65 5.28
C LEU A 601 -14.47 -13.54 5.96
N THR A 602 -14.01 -14.60 5.28
CA THR A 602 -12.96 -15.48 5.81
C THR A 602 -11.59 -14.81 5.71
N ALA A 603 -11.27 -14.17 4.59
CA ALA A 603 -10.05 -13.40 4.40
C ALA A 603 -9.95 -12.27 5.45
N TRP A 604 -11.03 -11.51 5.65
CA TRP A 604 -11.11 -10.47 6.68
C TRP A 604 -10.88 -11.00 8.10
N LYS A 605 -11.48 -12.15 8.45
CA LYS A 605 -11.24 -12.80 9.75
C LYS A 605 -9.77 -13.18 9.92
N VAL A 606 -9.14 -13.72 8.88
CA VAL A 606 -7.73 -14.16 8.92
C VAL A 606 -6.78 -12.96 8.96
N ALA A 607 -7.11 -11.89 8.24
CA ALA A 607 -6.28 -10.69 8.11
C ALA A 607 -6.41 -9.71 9.30
N LYS A 608 -6.90 -10.15 10.47
CA LYS A 608 -7.14 -9.26 11.64
C LYS A 608 -5.90 -8.53 12.13
N GLY A 609 -4.71 -9.06 11.86
CA GLY A 609 -3.45 -8.34 12.07
C GLY A 609 -3.40 -6.97 11.39
N LEU A 610 -4.13 -6.75 10.28
CA LEU A 610 -4.23 -5.45 9.60
C LEU A 610 -4.82 -4.35 10.49
N TYR A 611 -5.56 -4.70 11.53
CA TYR A 611 -6.18 -3.74 12.46
C TYR A 611 -5.48 -3.72 13.82
N ILE A 612 -4.94 -4.84 14.26
CA ILE A 612 -4.25 -4.94 15.56
C ILE A 612 -2.91 -4.22 15.51
N VAL A 613 -2.13 -4.42 14.45
CA VAL A 613 -0.78 -3.84 14.35
C VAL A 613 -0.80 -2.30 14.26
N PRO A 614 -1.72 -1.65 13.51
CA PRO A 614 -1.86 -0.19 13.57
C PRO A 614 -2.12 0.38 14.96
N LEU A 615 -2.85 -0.34 15.83
CA LEU A 615 -3.02 0.10 17.22
C LEU A 615 -1.69 0.07 17.98
N LEU A 616 -0.83 -0.93 17.71
CA LEU A 616 0.51 -0.95 18.30
C LEU A 616 1.37 0.22 17.81
N PHE A 617 1.27 0.63 16.54
CA PHE A 617 1.97 1.82 16.03
C PHE A 617 1.52 3.11 16.72
N ALA A 618 0.23 3.20 17.03
CA ALA A 618 -0.38 4.40 17.58
C ALA A 618 -0.05 4.59 19.06
N TYR A 619 -0.02 3.50 19.83
CA TYR A 619 0.07 3.55 21.30
C TYR A 619 1.40 3.03 21.87
N THR A 620 2.31 2.55 21.04
CA THR A 620 3.61 2.02 21.51
C THR A 620 4.74 2.46 20.58
N PRO A 621 6.00 2.50 21.05
CA PRO A 621 7.16 2.85 20.23
C PRO A 621 7.61 1.69 19.33
N PHE A 622 6.67 0.95 18.71
CA PHE A 622 6.95 -0.25 17.92
C PHE A 622 7.72 0.04 16.62
N LEU A 623 7.66 1.28 16.13
CA LEU A 623 8.40 1.77 14.97
C LEU A 623 9.61 2.63 15.34
N SER A 624 10.05 2.57 16.61
CA SER A 624 11.24 3.29 17.08
C SER A 624 12.53 2.52 16.81
N ASN A 625 13.67 3.19 16.95
CA ASN A 625 15.00 2.57 16.88
C ASN A 625 15.43 1.90 18.19
N ASP A 626 14.59 1.88 19.23
CA ASP A 626 14.87 1.16 20.48
C ASP A 626 14.50 -0.33 20.34
N TRP A 627 15.46 -1.11 19.83
CA TRP A 627 15.27 -2.52 19.53
C TRP A 627 14.86 -3.38 20.73
N LEU A 628 15.27 -3.02 21.95
CA LEU A 628 14.88 -3.80 23.14
C LEU A 628 13.38 -3.65 23.41
N THR A 629 12.88 -2.42 23.37
CA THR A 629 11.45 -2.15 23.53
C THR A 629 10.64 -2.74 22.37
N VAL A 630 11.13 -2.59 21.13
CA VAL A 630 10.48 -3.16 19.94
C VAL A 630 10.39 -4.70 20.02
N LEU A 631 11.46 -5.38 20.43
CA LEU A 631 11.46 -6.84 20.61
C LEU A 631 10.51 -7.29 21.73
N SER A 632 10.41 -6.52 22.81
CA SER A 632 9.45 -6.77 23.88
C SER A 632 8.01 -6.67 23.37
N ILE A 633 7.68 -5.59 22.66
CA ILE A 633 6.36 -5.40 22.03
C ILE A 633 6.06 -6.54 21.06
N PHE A 634 7.02 -6.93 20.23
CA PHE A 634 6.87 -8.05 19.30
C PHE A 634 6.59 -9.39 20.01
N PHE A 635 7.33 -9.69 21.08
CA PHE A 635 7.17 -10.93 21.84
C PHE A 635 5.78 -11.02 22.50
N PHE A 636 5.39 -10.00 23.27
CA PHE A 636 4.07 -9.98 23.91
C PHE A 636 2.94 -9.86 22.88
N GLY A 637 3.14 -9.09 21.82
CA GLY A 637 2.20 -8.98 20.72
C GLY A 637 1.96 -10.30 20.01
N THR A 638 3.01 -11.12 19.83
CA THR A 638 2.89 -12.45 19.25
C THR A 638 2.00 -13.35 20.12
N ALA A 639 2.23 -13.37 21.44
CA ALA A 639 1.41 -14.14 22.37
C ALA A 639 -0.04 -13.62 22.44
N GLY A 640 -0.22 -12.30 22.45
CA GLY A 640 -1.54 -11.66 22.45
C GLY A 640 -2.34 -11.99 21.19
N ILE A 641 -1.73 -11.90 20.01
CA ILE A 641 -2.36 -12.28 18.74
C ILE A 641 -2.68 -13.77 18.73
N TYR A 642 -1.79 -14.65 19.22
CA TYR A 642 -2.09 -16.09 19.31
C TYR A 642 -3.35 -16.36 20.16
N ALA A 643 -3.48 -15.68 21.31
CA ALA A 643 -4.67 -15.77 22.15
C ALA A 643 -5.94 -15.30 21.41
N LEU A 644 -5.89 -14.15 20.74
CA LEU A 644 -7.02 -13.61 19.96
C LEU A 644 -7.42 -14.54 18.81
N VAL A 645 -6.46 -15.10 18.08
CA VAL A 645 -6.73 -16.07 17.01
C VAL A 645 -7.40 -17.32 17.58
N GLY A 646 -6.92 -17.82 18.73
CA GLY A 646 -7.53 -18.93 19.45
C GLY A 646 -8.98 -18.67 19.84
N ALA A 647 -9.29 -17.47 20.34
CA ALA A 647 -10.66 -17.06 20.65
C ALA A 647 -11.56 -16.97 19.40
N LEU A 648 -11.05 -16.37 18.32
CA LEU A 648 -11.77 -16.21 17.05
C LEU A 648 -12.03 -17.54 16.34
N GLN A 649 -11.10 -18.49 16.44
CA GLN A 649 -11.28 -19.85 15.91
C GLN A 649 -12.08 -20.74 16.84
N GLY A 650 -12.05 -20.48 18.14
CA GLY A 650 -12.66 -21.35 19.13
C GLY A 650 -11.91 -22.67 19.31
N TYR A 651 -10.62 -22.66 19.00
CA TYR A 651 -9.76 -23.83 19.02
C TYR A 651 -8.31 -23.38 19.27
N LEU A 652 -7.53 -24.20 19.97
CA LEU A 652 -6.08 -24.04 20.13
C LEU A 652 -5.38 -25.37 19.81
N GLU A 653 -5.07 -26.18 20.83
CA GLU A 653 -4.74 -27.61 20.67
C GLU A 653 -5.96 -28.51 20.82
N GLY A 654 -7.07 -27.97 21.34
CA GLY A 654 -8.37 -28.61 21.49
C GLY A 654 -9.50 -27.59 21.36
N SER A 655 -10.74 -28.05 21.47
CA SER A 655 -11.92 -27.18 21.41
C SER A 655 -11.93 -26.20 22.59
N VAL A 656 -12.20 -24.92 22.30
CA VAL A 656 -12.25 -23.86 23.31
C VAL A 656 -13.72 -23.50 23.57
N PHE A 657 -14.17 -23.81 24.80
CA PHE A 657 -15.49 -23.41 25.30
C PHE A 657 -15.64 -21.88 25.36
N TRP A 658 -16.88 -21.40 25.28
CA TRP A 658 -17.19 -19.97 25.13
C TRP A 658 -16.56 -19.08 26.22
N TYR A 659 -16.52 -19.53 27.48
CA TYR A 659 -15.93 -18.75 28.58
C TYR A 659 -14.40 -18.64 28.44
N TRP A 660 -13.72 -19.71 28.01
CA TRP A 660 -12.29 -19.64 27.68
C TRP A 660 -12.00 -18.72 26.50
N ARG A 661 -12.95 -18.54 25.57
CA ARG A 661 -12.79 -17.55 24.49
C ARG A 661 -12.79 -16.12 25.03
N ILE A 662 -13.66 -15.81 26.01
CA ILE A 662 -13.67 -14.50 26.67
C ILE A 662 -12.36 -14.26 27.41
N VAL A 663 -11.87 -15.28 28.13
CA VAL A 663 -10.57 -15.22 28.82
C VAL A 663 -9.43 -14.97 27.82
N LEU A 664 -9.41 -15.68 26.68
CA LEU A 664 -8.41 -15.46 25.63
C LEU A 664 -8.50 -14.07 25.00
N ILE A 665 -9.71 -13.50 24.84
CA ILE A 665 -9.87 -12.11 24.40
C ILE A 665 -9.27 -11.16 25.43
N GLY A 666 -9.58 -11.34 26.72
CA GLY A 666 -9.04 -10.53 27.81
C GLY A 666 -7.51 -10.59 27.87
N ILE A 667 -6.92 -11.78 27.79
CA ILE A 667 -5.46 -11.98 27.74
C ILE A 667 -4.86 -11.33 26.49
N GLY A 668 -5.49 -11.52 25.34
CA GLY A 668 -5.05 -10.93 24.08
C GLY A 668 -4.97 -9.41 24.17
N VAL A 669 -6.02 -8.77 24.69
CA VAL A 669 -6.05 -7.32 24.93
C VAL A 669 -5.01 -6.90 25.98
N LEU A 670 -4.90 -7.63 27.09
CA LEU A 670 -3.94 -7.34 28.16
C LEU A 670 -2.49 -7.38 27.66
N LEU A 671 -2.12 -8.40 26.89
CA LEU A 671 -0.76 -8.54 26.34
C LEU A 671 -0.42 -7.49 25.28
N LEU A 672 -1.44 -6.98 24.58
CA LEU A 672 -1.31 -5.91 23.59
C LEU A 672 -1.45 -4.52 24.21
N TRP A 673 -1.79 -4.42 25.50
CA TRP A 673 -2.07 -3.13 26.14
C TRP A 673 -0.78 -2.29 26.26
N PRO A 674 -0.83 -1.01 25.83
CA PRO A 674 0.33 -0.13 25.89
C PRO A 674 0.73 0.14 27.34
N GLN A 675 2.03 0.34 27.57
CA GLN A 675 2.58 0.80 28.87
C GLN A 675 2.21 -0.05 30.11
N LEU A 676 1.76 -1.30 29.90
CA LEU A 676 1.42 -2.21 31.00
C LEU A 676 2.67 -2.76 31.70
N ASP A 677 2.65 -2.82 33.04
CA ASP A 677 3.75 -3.38 33.82
C ASP A 677 4.06 -4.83 33.42
N LEU A 678 5.35 -5.16 33.49
CA LEU A 678 5.86 -6.48 33.14
C LEU A 678 5.18 -7.61 33.93
N LEU A 679 4.85 -7.38 35.21
CA LEU A 679 4.18 -8.37 36.06
C LEU A 679 2.82 -8.80 35.50
N PHE A 680 1.99 -7.86 35.05
CA PHE A 680 0.70 -8.20 34.46
C PHE A 680 0.87 -8.93 33.13
N ARG A 681 1.85 -8.54 32.31
CA ARG A 681 2.16 -9.24 31.06
C ARG A 681 2.60 -10.69 31.31
N LEU A 682 3.46 -10.92 32.29
CA LEU A 682 3.89 -12.26 32.70
C LEU A 682 2.70 -13.08 33.24
N GLY A 683 1.84 -12.48 34.04
CA GLY A 683 0.59 -13.10 34.49
C GLY A 683 -0.29 -13.54 33.32
N GLY A 684 -0.47 -12.67 32.32
CA GLY A 684 -1.20 -12.99 31.08
C GLY A 684 -0.61 -14.19 30.33
N LEU A 685 0.72 -14.29 30.24
CA LEU A 685 1.40 -15.44 29.63
C LEU A 685 1.17 -16.74 30.42
N VAL A 686 1.20 -16.68 31.75
CA VAL A 686 0.92 -17.84 32.61
C VAL A 686 -0.51 -18.32 32.37
N VAL A 687 -1.49 -17.42 32.36
CA VAL A 687 -2.89 -17.81 32.08
C VAL A 687 -3.03 -18.38 30.67
N LEU A 688 -2.37 -17.79 29.67
CA LEU A 688 -2.36 -18.33 28.30
C LEU A 688 -1.80 -19.76 28.26
N ALA A 689 -0.71 -20.03 28.97
CA ALA A 689 -0.12 -21.36 29.08
C ALA A 689 -1.08 -22.36 29.75
N VAL A 690 -1.81 -21.95 30.80
CA VAL A 690 -2.84 -22.78 31.45
C VAL A 690 -3.97 -23.11 30.47
N VAL A 691 -4.47 -22.13 29.71
CA VAL A 691 -5.51 -22.37 28.68
C VAL A 691 -5.01 -23.32 27.59
N PHE A 692 -3.76 -23.15 27.17
CA PHE A 692 -3.13 -24.04 26.20
C PHE A 692 -3.03 -25.49 26.71
N VAL A 693 -2.59 -25.71 27.94
CA VAL A 693 -2.45 -27.04 28.54
C VAL A 693 -3.82 -27.70 28.75
N THR A 694 -4.79 -26.97 29.28
CA THR A 694 -6.16 -27.48 29.53
C THR A 694 -6.88 -27.86 28.23
N THR A 695 -6.76 -27.05 27.19
CA THR A 695 -7.35 -27.36 25.87
C THR A 695 -6.66 -28.55 25.22
N ARG A 696 -5.34 -28.71 25.39
CA ARG A 696 -4.60 -29.89 24.92
C ARG A 696 -5.04 -31.17 25.61
N GLN A 697 -5.24 -31.16 26.94
CA GLN A 697 -5.71 -32.33 27.68
C GLN A 697 -7.12 -32.77 27.26
N SER A 698 -8.00 -31.81 26.95
CA SER A 698 -9.33 -32.08 26.41
C SER A 698 -9.33 -32.67 25.00
N ALA A 699 -8.24 -32.50 24.22
CA ALA A 699 -8.11 -33.10 22.89
C ALA A 699 -7.58 -34.54 22.92
N THR A 700 -6.91 -34.93 24.01
CA THR A 700 -6.40 -36.30 24.23
C THR A 700 -7.40 -37.24 24.90
N ARG A 701 -8.56 -36.71 25.34
CA ARG A 701 -9.72 -37.46 25.82
C ARG A 701 -10.74 -37.54 24.71
#